data_AF-A0A379EDK7-F1
#
_entry.id   AF-A0A379EDK7-F1
#
_cell.length_a   1.000
_cell.length_b   1.000
_cell.length_c   1.000
_cell.angle_alpha   90.00
_cell.angle_beta   90.00
_cell.angle_gamma   90.00
#
_symmetry.space_group_name_H-M   'P 1'
#
loop_
_entity.id
_entity.type
_entity.pdbx_description
1 polymer ?
#
loop_
_entity_poly.entity_id
_entity_poly.type
_entity_poly.pdbx_seq_one_letter_code
_entity_poly.pdbx_strand_id
1 'polypeptide(L)'
;MKEQGKPIIRQPPLPAGIPIIRYFACRGWLFCFFSLPLLVRRPDVRPLRQEQEPSGLPGGRCRTQQAQGNGSGIIVNGECRILNQKLMKLSELKTGETGVIVKVSGHGGFRKRIIEMGFIKGKAVEVLLNAPLRDPVKYKIMGYEVSLRHSEADQIEVLSEEEARRLEKAEVRTARNAALPADPGDGSDKELTPTELSDAADRKSRTISVALVGNPNCGKTSLFNFASGAHERVGNYSGVTVDAKVGHAAYDGYQFNLVDLPGTYSLSAYSPEELYVRKQLVDKTPDVVINVIDSSNLERNLYLTTQLIDMHVRMVCALNMFDETEQRGDNIDVRRLSELFGAPMVPTVFTSGRGVKELFRQVIAVYEGKEDESPCFRHIHINHGHEIENGIREMQEHLKKYPELRQRYSTRYLAIKLLEHDKDVEQLIAPLGDSAEIFRHRDTAAARVKEETGSDSETAIMDAKYGFIHGALEEAGFSTGDKKDTYQTTHLIDKVLTNKYLGFPIFFLILLVMFTATFVIGQYPMDWIDAAVSRLGGFIATHMPDGPVKDMLVDGVISGVGAVIVFLPQILILYFFISYMEDSGYMSRAAFIMDRLMHKMGLHGKSFIPLIMGFGCNVPAVMATRTIESRRSRLVTMLILPLMSCSARLPIYVMITGSFFAMKYRSLAMLSLYIIGIVMAVVMSRLFSVFVVKGEDTPFVMELPPYRFPTWKAIGRHTWEKGKQYLKKMGGIILVASIIVWALGYFPLPDDPHMDRQARQEQSYIGQLGKTVEPLFRPQGFNWKLDVGLLAGVGAKEIVASTMGVLYSDDDSFSDDNSYSDETGKYTKLHRLITQDVAKLHGISYREAEPVATLTAFCFLLFVLLYFPCIATIAAIKGETGSWRWALFAAGYTTVLAWVVSAAVFQVGMWVM
;
A
#
# COMPACT_ATOMS: atom_id res chain seq x y z
N MET A 1 59.97 27.50 6.26
CA MET A 1 61.12 28.11 5.57
C MET A 1 61.53 27.19 4.42
N LYS A 2 61.55 27.75 3.20
CA LYS A 2 62.35 27.42 1.99
C LYS A 2 62.33 25.99 1.41
N GLU A 3 61.74 25.78 0.22
CA GLU A 3 62.36 25.78 -1.15
C GLU A 3 63.05 24.43 -1.48
N GLN A 4 63.08 23.81 -2.66
CA GLN A 4 62.67 24.05 -4.06
C GLN A 4 62.99 22.75 -4.86
N GLY A 5 62.29 22.49 -5.98
CA GLY A 5 62.93 22.12 -7.27
C GLY A 5 63.34 20.67 -7.63
N LYS A 6 62.62 20.08 -8.61
CA LYS A 6 63.01 19.02 -9.61
C LYS A 6 64.33 19.35 -10.35
N PRO A 7 65.07 18.43 -11.07
CA PRO A 7 64.59 17.70 -12.28
C PRO A 7 65.29 16.38 -12.76
N ILE A 8 64.58 15.66 -13.67
CA ILE A 8 64.97 14.90 -14.90
C ILE A 8 66.26 14.03 -14.93
N ILE A 9 66.14 12.71 -15.21
CA ILE A 9 67.02 11.94 -16.17
C ILE A 9 66.22 10.78 -16.84
N ARG A 10 66.56 10.55 -18.11
CA ARG A 10 66.05 9.67 -19.19
C ARG A 10 66.35 8.16 -19.02
N GLN A 11 65.52 7.30 -19.60
CA GLN A 11 65.87 5.95 -20.09
C GLN A 11 65.17 5.62 -21.42
N PRO A 12 65.90 5.09 -22.41
CA PRO A 12 65.39 4.14 -23.43
C PRO A 12 66.36 2.94 -23.59
N PRO A 13 66.13 1.93 -24.48
CA PRO A 13 64.93 1.50 -25.22
C PRO A 13 64.57 -0.02 -25.09
N LEU A 14 63.43 -0.38 -25.69
CA LEU A 14 62.87 -1.70 -26.06
C LEU A 14 63.81 -2.59 -26.92
N PRO A 15 63.61 -3.94 -26.99
CA PRO A 15 62.63 -4.59 -27.92
C PRO A 15 62.04 -5.91 -27.36
N ALA A 16 61.11 -6.67 -27.97
CA ALA A 16 60.00 -6.51 -28.92
C ALA A 16 59.39 -7.94 -29.10
N GLY A 17 58.07 -8.06 -29.34
CA GLY A 17 57.37 -9.28 -29.81
C GLY A 17 56.16 -9.67 -28.95
N ILE A 18 54.93 -9.12 -29.07
CA ILE A 18 53.90 -9.16 -30.15
C ILE A 18 53.24 -10.56 -30.30
N PRO A 19 51.89 -10.72 -30.42
CA PRO A 19 50.77 -9.96 -29.85
C PRO A 19 49.63 -10.84 -29.26
N ILE A 20 48.82 -10.23 -28.39
CA ILE A 20 47.50 -10.73 -27.96
C ILE A 20 46.48 -10.36 -29.05
N ILE A 21 45.81 -11.36 -29.63
CA ILE A 21 44.67 -11.18 -30.55
C ILE A 21 43.36 -11.46 -29.80
N ARG A 22 42.49 -10.44 -29.85
CA ARG A 22 41.04 -10.47 -29.65
C ARG A 22 40.37 -11.59 -30.46
N TYR A 23 39.61 -12.48 -29.82
CA TYR A 23 38.46 -13.24 -30.34
C TYR A 23 37.85 -13.94 -29.10
N PHE A 24 36.68 -13.63 -28.57
CA PHE A 24 35.37 -13.86 -29.15
C PHE A 24 34.33 -12.96 -28.48
N ALA A 25 33.71 -12.09 -29.28
CA ALA A 25 32.32 -11.69 -29.12
C ALA A 25 31.57 -12.20 -30.36
N CYS A 26 30.29 -12.54 -30.19
CA CYS A 26 29.31 -12.94 -31.23
C CYS A 26 29.39 -14.38 -31.81
N ARG A 27 28.60 -15.26 -31.19
CA ARG A 27 27.56 -16.15 -31.78
C ARG A 27 26.81 -16.70 -30.56
N GLY A 28 25.60 -16.27 -30.21
CA GLY A 28 24.39 -16.28 -31.03
C GLY A 28 23.72 -17.63 -30.82
N TRP A 29 22.78 -17.70 -29.86
CA TRP A 29 21.63 -18.64 -29.74
C TRP A 29 21.16 -18.68 -28.29
N LEU A 30 20.38 -17.68 -27.87
CA LEU A 30 19.47 -17.72 -26.72
C LEU A 30 18.63 -16.45 -26.83
N PHE A 31 17.31 -16.54 -26.72
CA PHE A 31 16.28 -15.54 -27.08
C PHE A 31 15.74 -15.61 -28.51
N CYS A 32 14.84 -16.57 -28.72
CA CYS A 32 13.73 -16.42 -29.68
C CYS A 32 12.50 -17.10 -29.07
N PHE A 33 11.71 -16.36 -28.30
CA PHE A 33 10.24 -16.44 -28.30
C PHE A 33 9.73 -15.20 -27.55
N PHE A 34 8.78 -14.50 -28.16
CA PHE A 34 8.27 -13.15 -27.88
C PHE A 34 9.09 -11.99 -28.43
N SER A 35 8.85 -11.66 -29.70
CA SER A 35 9.10 -10.34 -30.28
C SER A 35 7.99 -9.98 -31.26
N LEU A 36 7.21 -8.94 -30.93
CA LEU A 36 6.69 -7.91 -31.84
C LEU A 36 6.60 -6.60 -31.02
N PRO A 37 6.77 -5.41 -31.63
CA PRO A 37 7.81 -4.49 -31.19
C PRO A 37 7.26 -3.21 -30.56
N LEU A 38 7.91 -2.73 -29.50
CA LEU A 38 7.78 -1.36 -29.00
C LEU A 38 9.09 -0.61 -29.27
N LEU A 39 8.99 0.38 -30.15
CA LEU A 39 10.04 1.36 -30.47
C LEU A 39 10.50 2.09 -29.19
N VAL A 40 11.79 2.01 -28.88
CA VAL A 40 12.47 2.87 -27.92
C VAL A 40 13.23 3.94 -28.71
N ARG A 41 12.82 5.21 -28.61
CA ARG A 41 13.60 6.36 -29.09
C ARG A 41 14.46 6.91 -27.95
N ARG A 42 15.71 7.22 -28.30
CA ARG A 42 16.76 7.83 -27.46
C ARG A 42 16.41 9.26 -27.00
N PRO A 43 17.05 9.76 -25.92
CA PRO A 43 16.83 11.11 -25.41
C PRO A 43 17.62 12.13 -26.24
N ASP A 44 16.98 13.24 -26.57
CA ASP A 44 17.66 14.42 -27.09
C ASP A 44 17.22 15.67 -26.33
N VAL A 45 18.14 16.60 -26.22
CA VAL A 45 18.20 17.70 -25.25
C VAL A 45 17.80 19.04 -25.91
N ARG A 46 17.01 19.87 -25.17
CA ARG A 46 16.68 21.32 -25.34
C ARG A 46 15.57 21.71 -26.37
N PRO A 47 15.01 22.96 -26.31
CA PRO A 47 14.53 23.77 -25.17
C PRO A 47 13.12 24.41 -25.44
N LEU A 48 12.64 25.21 -24.48
CA LEU A 48 11.42 26.07 -24.44
C LEU A 48 10.98 26.79 -25.74
N ARG A 49 9.68 26.73 -26.12
CA ARG A 49 8.77 27.90 -26.34
C ARG A 49 7.36 27.57 -26.90
N GLN A 50 6.37 28.25 -26.30
CA GLN A 50 5.17 28.94 -26.84
C GLN A 50 4.00 28.20 -27.52
N GLU A 51 2.81 28.68 -27.10
CA GLU A 51 1.43 28.37 -27.49
C GLU A 51 1.10 28.61 -28.97
N GLN A 52 0.16 27.81 -29.52
CA GLN A 52 -0.92 28.25 -30.42
C GLN A 52 -1.92 27.11 -30.71
N GLU A 53 -3.20 27.35 -30.43
CA GLU A 53 -4.42 26.68 -30.97
C GLU A 53 -4.80 27.31 -32.34
N PRO A 54 -5.87 26.90 -33.10
CA PRO A 54 -6.79 25.73 -33.05
C PRO A 54 -7.16 25.11 -34.45
N SER A 55 -7.98 24.04 -34.52
CA SER A 55 -9.19 23.88 -35.41
C SER A 55 -9.67 22.42 -35.69
N GLY A 56 -10.98 22.13 -35.49
CA GLY A 56 -11.86 21.40 -36.45
C GLY A 56 -12.21 19.88 -36.32
N LEU A 57 -13.43 19.58 -35.83
CA LEU A 57 -14.40 18.43 -35.90
C LEU A 57 -14.35 17.38 -37.07
N PRO A 58 -15.22 16.31 -37.13
CA PRO A 58 -15.79 15.38 -36.11
C PRO A 58 -15.96 13.88 -36.55
N GLY A 59 -16.36 12.97 -35.64
CA GLY A 59 -17.29 11.85 -35.95
C GLY A 59 -17.02 10.46 -35.35
N GLY A 60 -17.96 9.92 -34.54
CA GLY A 60 -18.02 8.48 -34.20
C GLY A 60 -18.84 8.12 -32.94
N ARG A 61 -19.98 7.46 -33.11
CA ARG A 61 -21.01 7.11 -32.08
C ARG A 61 -20.60 5.95 -31.17
N CYS A 62 -21.03 5.94 -29.91
CA CYS A 62 -21.18 4.70 -29.13
C CYS A 62 -22.38 4.73 -28.16
N ARG A 63 -23.00 3.56 -28.00
CA ARG A 63 -24.34 3.27 -27.44
C ARG A 63 -24.47 3.47 -25.92
N THR A 64 -25.66 3.91 -25.51
CA THR A 64 -26.21 4.02 -24.16
C THR A 64 -26.58 2.65 -23.55
N GLN A 65 -26.23 2.43 -22.27
CA GLN A 65 -26.93 1.51 -21.36
C GLN A 65 -27.11 2.20 -20.00
N GLN A 66 -28.34 2.10 -19.48
CA GLN A 66 -28.91 2.85 -18.35
C GLN A 66 -28.31 2.44 -16.99
N ALA A 67 -28.08 3.42 -16.11
CA ALA A 67 -27.97 3.23 -14.67
C ALA A 67 -28.89 4.26 -13.98
N GLN A 68 -29.95 3.76 -13.33
CA GLN A 68 -30.81 4.52 -12.42
C GLN A 68 -30.08 4.72 -11.08
N GLY A 69 -30.01 5.96 -10.62
CA GLY A 69 -29.48 6.33 -9.31
C GLY A 69 -29.39 7.85 -9.19
N ASN A 70 -30.25 8.45 -8.36
CA ASN A 70 -30.36 9.89 -8.16
C ASN A 70 -29.02 10.51 -7.71
N GLY A 71 -28.36 11.21 -8.63
CA GLY A 71 -27.23 12.09 -8.38
C GLY A 71 -27.20 13.15 -9.47
N SER A 72 -27.23 14.42 -9.09
CA SER A 72 -27.18 15.58 -9.97
C SER A 72 -25.80 15.65 -10.66
N GLY A 73 -25.68 15.06 -11.84
CA GLY A 73 -24.54 15.20 -12.74
C GLY A 73 -24.98 15.80 -14.08
N ILE A 74 -24.40 16.93 -14.48
CA ILE A 74 -24.59 17.49 -15.82
C ILE A 74 -23.49 16.93 -16.73
N ILE A 75 -23.89 16.24 -17.80
CA ILE A 75 -22.98 15.74 -18.83
C ILE A 75 -22.56 16.91 -19.72
N VAL A 76 -21.25 17.19 -19.80
CA VAL A 76 -20.66 18.04 -20.84
C VAL A 76 -19.50 17.26 -21.45
N ASN A 77 -19.58 16.96 -22.76
CA ASN A 77 -18.56 16.24 -23.55
C ASN A 77 -18.14 14.84 -23.04
N GLY A 78 -19.09 14.01 -22.61
CA GLY A 78 -18.86 12.56 -22.47
C GLY A 78 -17.95 12.11 -21.31
N GLU A 79 -17.38 13.02 -20.52
CA GLU A 79 -16.67 12.72 -19.28
C GLU A 79 -17.50 13.20 -18.07
N CYS A 80 -17.81 12.29 -17.14
CA CYS A 80 -18.36 12.68 -15.84
C CYS A 80 -17.22 13.19 -14.93
N ARG A 81 -16.91 14.49 -15.02
CA ARG A 81 -16.00 15.17 -14.08
C ARG A 81 -16.83 15.73 -12.92
N ILE A 82 -16.65 15.17 -11.73
CA ILE A 82 -17.09 15.84 -10.50
C ILE A 82 -16.19 17.07 -10.32
N LEU A 83 -16.80 18.25 -10.29
CA LEU A 83 -16.14 19.54 -10.06
C LEU A 83 -15.44 19.53 -8.69
N ASN A 84 -14.17 19.13 -8.66
CA ASN A 84 -13.22 19.69 -7.70
C ASN A 84 -12.94 21.12 -8.17
N GLN A 85 -13.85 22.05 -7.91
CA GLN A 85 -13.68 23.45 -8.28
C GLN A 85 -12.64 24.09 -7.37
N LYS A 86 -11.40 24.07 -7.84
CA LYS A 86 -10.32 24.93 -7.32
C LYS A 86 -10.82 26.38 -7.40
N LEU A 87 -10.87 27.06 -6.26
CA LEU A 87 -11.22 28.49 -6.19
C LEU A 87 -10.21 29.31 -6.99
N MET A 88 -10.70 30.36 -7.65
CA MET A 88 -9.86 31.31 -8.38
C MET A 88 -9.00 32.10 -7.40
N LYS A 89 -7.74 32.36 -7.76
CA LYS A 89 -6.85 33.22 -6.97
C LYS A 89 -7.02 34.68 -7.36
N LEU A 90 -6.73 35.60 -6.44
CA LEU A 90 -6.79 37.04 -6.70
C LEU A 90 -5.82 37.47 -7.82
N SER A 91 -4.70 36.75 -7.97
CA SER A 91 -3.73 36.92 -9.06
C SER A 91 -4.29 36.53 -10.43
N GLU A 92 -5.34 35.71 -10.48
CA GLU A 92 -5.94 35.20 -11.72
C GLU A 92 -7.04 36.14 -12.26
N LEU A 93 -7.48 37.15 -11.49
CA LEU A 93 -8.44 38.16 -11.94
C LEU A 93 -7.80 39.11 -12.98
N LYS A 94 -8.56 39.45 -14.02
CA LYS A 94 -8.11 40.38 -15.06
C LYS A 94 -8.38 41.82 -14.66
N THR A 95 -7.66 42.74 -15.29
CA THR A 95 -7.86 44.18 -15.11
C THR A 95 -9.29 44.59 -15.45
N GLY A 96 -9.96 45.28 -14.52
CA GLY A 96 -11.37 45.66 -14.60
C GLY A 96 -12.35 44.65 -13.99
N GLU A 97 -11.90 43.45 -13.59
CA GLU A 97 -12.75 42.46 -12.93
C GLU A 97 -12.84 42.69 -11.42
N THR A 98 -14.03 42.37 -10.89
CA THR A 98 -14.37 42.37 -9.47
C THR A 98 -14.46 40.92 -8.96
N GLY A 99 -13.98 40.70 -7.74
CA GLY A 99 -14.11 39.43 -7.04
C GLY A 99 -14.46 39.64 -5.57
N VAL A 100 -15.17 38.69 -4.97
CA VAL A 100 -15.44 38.69 -3.53
C VAL A 100 -14.43 37.78 -2.85
N ILE A 101 -13.77 38.28 -1.80
CA ILE A 101 -12.77 37.51 -1.05
C ILE A 101 -13.47 36.38 -0.30
N VAL A 102 -13.09 35.14 -0.62
CA VAL A 102 -13.59 33.92 0.03
C VAL A 102 -12.66 33.51 1.17
N LYS A 103 -11.34 33.56 0.92
CA LYS A 103 -10.33 33.07 1.86
C LYS A 103 -9.00 33.80 1.66
N VAL A 104 -8.28 34.02 2.76
CA VAL A 104 -6.89 34.53 2.73
C VAL A 104 -6.00 33.48 3.37
N SER A 105 -5.19 32.83 2.53
CA SER A 105 -4.19 31.83 2.88
C SER A 105 -2.84 32.51 3.21
N GLY A 106 -1.91 31.77 3.82
CA GLY A 106 -0.56 32.25 4.17
C GLY A 106 -0.27 32.31 5.67
N HIS A 107 1.01 32.45 6.02
CA HIS A 107 1.52 32.26 7.39
C HIS A 107 2.01 33.57 8.06
N GLY A 108 1.79 33.67 9.37
CA GLY A 108 2.38 34.70 10.24
C GLY A 108 1.99 36.15 9.90
N GLY A 109 2.98 37.05 9.93
CA GLY A 109 2.76 38.50 9.80
C GLY A 109 2.22 38.99 8.45
N PHE A 110 2.35 38.20 7.38
CA PHE A 110 1.77 38.55 6.07
C PHE A 110 0.24 38.53 6.14
N ARG A 111 -0.33 37.40 6.58
CA ARG A 111 -1.79 37.23 6.67
C ARG A 111 -2.42 38.28 7.59
N LYS A 112 -1.81 38.52 8.75
CA LYS A 112 -2.26 39.56 9.69
C LYS A 112 -2.31 40.94 9.04
N ARG A 113 -1.23 41.33 8.35
CA ARG A 113 -1.15 42.62 7.65
C ARG A 113 -2.19 42.74 6.52
N ILE A 114 -2.41 41.69 5.75
CA ILE A 114 -3.40 41.68 4.65
C ILE A 114 -4.82 41.84 5.20
N ILE A 115 -5.15 41.15 6.30
CA ILE A 115 -6.43 41.29 7.01
C ILE A 115 -6.59 42.71 7.58
N GLU A 116 -5.56 43.28 8.20
CA GLU A 116 -5.55 44.67 8.72
C GLU A 116 -5.74 45.70 7.59
N MET A 117 -5.29 45.39 6.37
CA MET A 117 -5.55 46.17 5.16
C MET A 117 -6.94 45.91 4.56
N GLY A 118 -7.85 45.22 5.26
CA GLY A 118 -9.24 45.10 4.83
C GLY A 118 -9.50 44.03 3.77
N PHE A 119 -8.51 43.18 3.43
CA PHE A 119 -8.72 41.95 2.67
C PHE A 119 -9.34 40.89 3.59
N ILE A 120 -10.58 41.14 3.99
CA ILE A 120 -11.38 40.25 4.83
C ILE A 120 -12.46 39.57 4.01
N LYS A 121 -12.87 38.39 4.47
CA LYS A 121 -13.91 37.58 3.86
C LYS A 121 -15.21 38.37 3.62
N GLY A 122 -15.82 38.19 2.46
CA GLY A 122 -17.07 38.87 2.05
C GLY A 122 -16.88 40.28 1.48
N LYS A 123 -15.66 40.83 1.45
CA LYS A 123 -15.40 42.13 0.82
C LYS A 123 -15.10 41.98 -0.66
N ALA A 124 -15.67 42.88 -1.45
CA ALA A 124 -15.37 43.00 -2.87
C ALA A 124 -14.02 43.68 -3.07
N VAL A 125 -13.26 43.17 -4.04
CA VAL A 125 -11.98 43.71 -4.47
C VAL A 125 -11.98 43.83 -6.01
N GLU A 126 -11.49 44.96 -6.51
CA GLU A 126 -11.47 45.29 -7.93
C GLU A 126 -10.01 45.40 -8.42
N VAL A 127 -9.70 44.81 -9.58
CA VAL A 127 -8.36 44.91 -10.19
C VAL A 127 -8.28 46.17 -11.05
N LEU A 128 -7.52 47.18 -10.63
CA LEU A 128 -7.45 48.46 -11.33
C LEU A 128 -6.48 48.44 -12.51
N LEU A 129 -5.23 48.02 -12.29
CA LEU A 129 -4.20 48.01 -13.32
C LEU A 129 -3.03 47.11 -12.95
N ASN A 130 -2.44 46.50 -13.98
CA ASN A 130 -1.20 45.73 -13.86
C ASN A 130 0.00 46.64 -14.17
N ALA A 131 1.10 46.48 -13.43
CA ALA A 131 2.37 47.10 -13.80
C ALA A 131 2.81 46.62 -15.22
N PRO A 132 3.65 47.38 -15.95
CA PRO A 132 4.08 47.03 -17.31
C PRO A 132 4.71 45.63 -17.46
N LEU A 133 5.28 45.08 -16.38
CA LEU A 133 5.85 43.73 -16.30
C LEU A 133 4.93 42.71 -15.60
N ARG A 134 3.63 43.01 -15.44
CA ARG A 134 2.60 42.18 -14.80
C ARG A 134 2.77 41.89 -13.30
N ASP A 135 3.74 42.52 -12.63
CA ASP A 135 3.93 42.48 -11.17
C ASP A 135 4.59 43.79 -10.71
N PRO A 136 4.07 44.52 -9.69
CA PRO A 136 2.87 44.25 -8.89
C PRO A 136 1.55 44.68 -9.55
N VAL A 137 0.44 44.17 -9.02
CA VAL A 137 -0.93 44.47 -9.46
C VAL A 137 -1.59 45.44 -8.47
N LYS A 138 -2.35 46.41 -8.97
CA LYS A 138 -3.07 47.39 -8.16
C LYS A 138 -4.53 46.95 -7.99
N TYR A 139 -4.96 46.87 -6.75
CA TYR A 139 -6.30 46.48 -6.33
C TYR A 139 -6.99 47.63 -5.60
N LYS A 140 -8.31 47.71 -5.69
CA LYS A 140 -9.14 48.63 -4.91
C LYS A 140 -9.97 47.83 -3.92
N ILE A 141 -9.87 48.18 -2.64
CA ILE A 141 -10.59 47.52 -1.56
C ILE A 141 -11.07 48.57 -0.55
N MET A 142 -12.33 48.45 -0.10
CA MET A 142 -12.91 49.34 0.92
C MET A 142 -12.68 50.85 0.66
N GLY A 143 -12.70 51.26 -0.61
CA GLY A 143 -12.59 52.67 -1.00
C GLY A 143 -11.17 53.23 -1.15
N TYR A 144 -10.13 52.40 -1.00
CA TYR A 144 -8.74 52.82 -1.20
C TYR A 144 -7.95 51.81 -2.05
N GLU A 145 -6.79 52.23 -2.56
CA GLU A 145 -6.00 51.45 -3.53
C GLU A 145 -4.76 50.83 -2.87
N VAL A 146 -4.55 49.54 -3.07
CA VAL A 146 -3.43 48.75 -2.55
C VAL A 146 -2.75 48.02 -3.68
N SER A 147 -1.41 48.02 -3.71
CA SER A 147 -0.66 47.20 -4.66
C SER A 147 -0.13 45.95 -3.97
N LEU A 148 -0.39 44.78 -4.55
CA LEU A 148 0.11 43.49 -4.09
C LEU A 148 0.96 42.85 -5.17
N ARG A 149 2.00 42.12 -4.77
CA ARG A 149 2.76 41.29 -5.71
C ARG A 149 1.93 40.09 -6.16
N HIS A 150 2.22 39.54 -7.33
CA HIS A 150 1.53 38.37 -7.85
C HIS A 150 1.58 37.18 -6.87
N SER A 151 2.76 36.94 -6.26
CA SER A 151 2.94 35.88 -5.25
C SER A 151 2.13 36.09 -3.97
N GLU A 152 1.77 37.35 -3.66
CA GLU A 152 0.96 37.71 -2.49
C GLU A 152 -0.53 37.57 -2.81
N ALA A 153 -0.94 38.02 -4.00
CA ALA A 153 -2.29 37.82 -4.52
C ALA A 153 -2.62 36.33 -4.75
N ASP A 154 -1.61 35.50 -5.05
CA ASP A 154 -1.75 34.04 -5.17
C ASP A 154 -2.23 33.34 -3.88
N GLN A 155 -2.17 34.03 -2.74
CA GLN A 155 -2.60 33.53 -1.43
C GLN A 155 -4.02 33.97 -1.06
N ILE A 156 -4.67 34.80 -1.88
CA ILE A 156 -6.03 35.27 -1.63
C ILE A 156 -6.94 34.55 -2.63
N GLU A 157 -7.92 33.80 -2.14
CA GLU A 157 -8.91 33.13 -2.96
C GLU A 157 -10.16 34.01 -3.06
N VAL A 158 -10.64 34.17 -4.29
CA VAL A 158 -11.77 35.02 -4.64
C VAL A 158 -12.81 34.24 -5.42
N LEU A 159 -14.05 34.67 -5.31
CA LEU A 159 -15.15 34.25 -6.17
C LEU A 159 -15.39 35.36 -7.19
N SER A 160 -15.19 35.06 -8.48
CA SER A 160 -15.52 36.00 -9.55
C SER A 160 -17.02 36.01 -9.83
N GLU A 161 -17.52 37.08 -10.44
CA GLU A 161 -18.93 37.19 -10.81
C GLU A 161 -19.40 36.08 -11.76
N GLU A 162 -18.53 35.64 -12.67
CA GLU A 162 -18.85 34.53 -13.59
C GLU A 162 -19.00 33.20 -12.86
N GLU A 163 -18.15 32.95 -11.86
CA GLU A 163 -18.18 31.71 -11.08
C GLU A 163 -19.40 31.66 -10.16
N ALA A 164 -19.77 32.79 -9.57
CA ALA A 164 -21.01 32.93 -8.80
C ALA A 164 -22.26 32.67 -9.68
N ARG A 165 -22.34 33.23 -10.89
CA ARG A 165 -23.44 32.96 -11.84
C ARG A 165 -23.51 31.48 -12.24
N ARG A 166 -22.37 30.79 -12.37
CA ARG A 166 -22.34 29.35 -12.67
C ARG A 166 -22.88 28.52 -11.52
N LEU A 167 -22.57 28.88 -10.27
CA LEU A 167 -23.07 28.19 -9.08
C LEU A 167 -24.59 28.36 -8.95
N GLU A 168 -25.09 29.57 -9.16
CA GLU A 168 -26.53 29.85 -9.11
C GLU A 168 -27.30 29.12 -10.23
N LYS A 169 -26.77 29.10 -11.46
CA LYS A 169 -27.36 28.32 -12.58
C LYS A 169 -27.34 26.81 -12.34
N ALA A 170 -26.34 26.28 -11.63
CA ALA A 170 -26.29 24.87 -11.23
C ALA A 170 -27.33 24.54 -10.14
N GLU A 171 -27.57 25.45 -9.20
CA GLU A 171 -28.59 25.30 -8.15
C GLU A 171 -30.02 25.44 -8.70
N VAL A 172 -30.30 26.41 -9.57
CA VAL A 172 -31.63 26.55 -10.23
C VAL A 172 -31.98 25.31 -11.05
N ARG A 173 -30.98 24.67 -11.69
CA ARG A 173 -31.16 23.38 -12.37
C ARG A 173 -31.45 22.22 -11.42
N THR A 174 -30.96 22.28 -10.19
CA THR A 174 -31.17 21.23 -9.18
C THR A 174 -32.51 21.41 -8.47
N ALA A 175 -32.96 22.65 -8.26
CA ALA A 175 -34.26 23.00 -7.67
C ALA A 175 -35.45 22.83 -8.64
N ARG A 176 -35.26 23.03 -9.96
CA ARG A 176 -36.30 22.83 -10.99
C ARG A 176 -36.79 21.38 -11.15
N ASN A 177 -36.18 20.41 -10.48
CA ASN A 177 -36.68 19.03 -10.43
C ASN A 177 -37.80 18.82 -9.40
N ALA A 178 -38.28 19.87 -8.72
CA ALA A 178 -39.49 19.84 -7.90
C ALA A 178 -40.44 21.01 -8.28
N ALA A 179 -41.44 20.66 -9.11
CA ALA A 179 -42.73 21.32 -9.36
C ALA A 179 -42.85 22.70 -10.06
N LEU A 180 -43.69 22.68 -11.11
CA LEU A 180 -44.42 23.72 -11.89
C LEU A 180 -43.68 24.56 -12.96
N PRO A 181 -44.33 24.82 -14.13
CA PRO A 181 -43.74 25.49 -15.27
C PRO A 181 -43.86 27.02 -15.14
N ALA A 182 -42.76 27.73 -15.40
CA ALA A 182 -42.78 29.19 -15.56
C ALA A 182 -42.39 29.56 -17.00
N ASP A 183 -43.12 30.55 -17.49
CA ASP A 183 -43.19 31.17 -18.82
C ASP A 183 -41.85 31.34 -19.56
N PRO A 184 -41.72 31.05 -20.88
CA PRO A 184 -40.48 31.17 -21.65
C PRO A 184 -40.08 32.62 -22.01
N GLY A 185 -40.60 33.63 -21.31
CA GLY A 185 -40.49 35.05 -21.66
C GLY A 185 -39.50 35.90 -20.85
N ASP A 186 -38.94 35.42 -19.74
CA ASP A 186 -38.07 36.25 -18.89
C ASP A 186 -36.60 36.12 -19.29
N GLY A 187 -36.25 36.80 -20.38
CA GLY A 187 -34.87 37.12 -20.74
C GLY A 187 -34.39 38.30 -19.90
N SER A 188 -34.01 38.05 -18.65
CA SER A 188 -33.20 38.99 -17.89
C SER A 188 -31.91 38.31 -17.42
N ASP A 189 -30.82 38.60 -18.13
CA ASP A 189 -29.49 38.61 -17.54
C ASP A 189 -29.50 39.67 -16.42
N LYS A 190 -30.01 39.31 -15.24
CA LYS A 190 -29.81 40.13 -14.04
C LYS A 190 -28.33 40.06 -13.69
N GLU A 191 -27.69 41.22 -13.62
CA GLU A 191 -26.43 41.36 -12.91
C GLU A 191 -26.67 40.92 -11.46
N LEU A 192 -25.86 39.97 -10.98
CA LEU A 192 -25.89 39.57 -9.58
C LEU A 192 -25.68 40.82 -8.73
N THR A 193 -26.57 41.05 -7.77
CA THR A 193 -26.36 42.16 -6.84
C THR A 193 -25.11 41.88 -5.99
N PRO A 194 -24.38 42.92 -5.54
CA PRO A 194 -23.24 42.73 -4.64
C PRO A 194 -23.57 41.89 -3.38
N THR A 195 -24.85 41.92 -2.96
CA THR A 195 -25.41 41.15 -1.86
C THR A 195 -25.50 39.64 -2.17
N GLU A 196 -25.99 39.25 -3.35
CA GLU A 196 -26.10 37.84 -3.77
C GLU A 196 -24.71 37.19 -3.99
N LEU A 197 -23.75 37.99 -4.49
CA LEU A 197 -22.34 37.60 -4.58
C LEU A 197 -21.71 37.38 -3.21
N SER A 198 -22.04 38.23 -2.23
CA SER A 198 -21.61 38.08 -0.83
C SER A 198 -22.21 36.81 -0.22
N ASP A 199 -23.50 36.53 -0.42
CA ASP A 199 -24.16 35.35 0.14
C ASP A 199 -23.60 34.02 -0.42
N ALA A 200 -23.29 33.97 -1.73
CA ALA A 200 -22.63 32.82 -2.34
C ALA A 200 -21.19 32.62 -1.83
N ALA A 201 -20.44 33.71 -1.62
CA ALA A 201 -19.13 33.68 -1.01
C ALA A 201 -19.20 33.24 0.47
N ASP A 202 -20.23 33.67 1.21
CA ASP A 202 -20.47 33.28 2.60
C ASP A 202 -20.82 31.80 2.76
N ARG A 203 -21.49 31.19 1.77
CA ARG A 203 -21.73 29.73 1.75
C ARG A 203 -20.46 28.95 1.48
N LYS A 204 -19.66 29.31 0.46
CA LYS A 204 -18.40 28.58 0.15
C LYS A 204 -17.36 28.69 1.26
N SER A 205 -17.31 29.84 1.91
CA SER A 205 -16.38 30.13 3.01
C SER A 205 -16.73 29.45 4.34
N ARG A 206 -17.85 28.72 4.42
CA ARG A 206 -18.17 27.78 5.51
C ARG A 206 -17.62 26.37 5.26
N THR A 207 -16.74 26.20 4.28
CA THR A 207 -16.01 24.95 4.06
C THR A 207 -14.66 25.01 4.76
N ILE A 208 -14.40 24.10 5.70
CA ILE A 208 -13.17 24.03 6.49
C ILE A 208 -12.39 22.78 6.07
N SER A 209 -11.14 22.96 5.62
CA SER A 209 -10.24 21.84 5.35
C SER A 209 -9.53 21.40 6.63
N VAL A 210 -9.79 20.18 7.07
CA VAL A 210 -9.26 19.64 8.33
C VAL A 210 -8.40 18.41 8.09
N ALA A 211 -7.17 18.42 8.61
CA ALA A 211 -6.30 17.26 8.61
C ALA A 211 -6.32 16.58 9.99
N LEU A 212 -6.52 15.26 10.01
CA LEU A 212 -6.40 14.45 11.22
C LEU A 212 -4.96 13.93 11.34
N VAL A 213 -4.28 14.27 12.43
CA VAL A 213 -2.90 13.86 12.75
C VAL A 213 -2.90 13.20 14.13
N GLY A 214 -2.00 12.26 14.38
CA GLY A 214 -1.85 11.63 15.69
C GLY A 214 -1.01 10.36 15.63
N ASN A 215 -0.66 9.83 16.79
CA ASN A 215 0.08 8.56 16.88
C ASN A 215 -0.74 7.39 16.30
N PRO A 216 -0.11 6.29 15.85
CA PRO A 216 -0.82 5.05 15.56
C PRO A 216 -1.71 4.62 16.73
N ASN A 217 -2.88 4.05 16.42
CA ASN A 217 -3.84 3.52 17.41
C ASN A 217 -4.47 4.54 18.40
N CYS A 218 -4.23 5.84 18.27
CA CYS A 218 -4.88 6.86 19.13
C CYS A 218 -6.39 7.06 18.89
N GLY A 219 -6.98 6.34 17.91
CA GLY A 219 -8.41 6.42 17.57
C GLY A 219 -8.76 7.40 16.45
N LYS A 220 -7.77 7.94 15.72
CA LYS A 220 -7.97 8.83 14.57
C LYS A 220 -8.97 8.30 13.52
N THR A 221 -8.84 7.03 13.14
CA THR A 221 -9.78 6.37 12.21
C THR A 221 -11.20 6.27 12.78
N SER A 222 -11.33 6.14 14.11
CA SER A 222 -12.65 6.11 14.77
C SER A 222 -13.35 7.46 14.68
N LEU A 223 -12.62 8.57 14.88
CA LEU A 223 -13.16 9.93 14.66
C LEU A 223 -13.57 10.12 13.20
N PHE A 224 -12.72 9.72 12.26
CA PHE A 224 -13.01 9.82 10.83
C PHE A 224 -14.29 9.08 10.45
N ASN A 225 -14.46 7.85 10.93
CA ASN A 225 -15.65 7.03 10.66
C ASN A 225 -16.92 7.63 11.30
N PHE A 226 -16.80 8.13 12.53
CA PHE A 226 -17.90 8.77 13.24
C PHE A 226 -18.36 10.04 12.52
N ALA A 227 -17.42 10.85 12.04
CA ALA A 227 -17.71 12.12 11.39
C ALA A 227 -18.20 11.97 9.93
N SER A 228 -17.64 11.04 9.16
CA SER A 228 -17.90 10.89 7.71
C SER A 228 -19.10 10.01 7.34
N GLY A 229 -19.72 9.32 8.30
CA GLY A 229 -20.96 8.57 8.07
C GLY A 229 -20.87 7.42 7.05
N ALA A 230 -19.69 6.81 6.87
CA ALA A 230 -19.39 5.69 5.96
C ALA A 230 -19.26 6.01 4.45
N HIS A 231 -19.21 7.28 4.04
CA HIS A 231 -18.93 7.67 2.66
C HIS A 231 -17.44 7.97 2.44
N GLU A 232 -16.61 6.93 2.38
CA GLU A 232 -15.16 7.05 2.18
C GLU A 232 -14.77 7.05 0.69
N ARG A 233 -13.72 7.82 0.32
CA ARG A 233 -12.90 7.55 -0.86
C ARG A 233 -11.45 7.35 -0.42
N VAL A 234 -10.89 6.19 -0.78
CA VAL A 234 -9.47 5.87 -0.58
C VAL A 234 -8.73 6.25 -1.86
N GLY A 235 -7.73 7.13 -1.75
CA GLY A 235 -6.87 7.52 -2.86
C GLY A 235 -5.43 7.05 -2.63
N ASN A 236 -4.81 6.45 -3.66
CA ASN A 236 -3.39 6.09 -3.65
C ASN A 236 -2.59 7.21 -4.30
N TYR A 237 -1.50 7.65 -3.66
CA TYR A 237 -0.60 8.64 -4.23
C TYR A 237 0.51 8.00 -5.10
N SER A 238 1.02 8.75 -6.09
CA SER A 238 2.01 8.28 -7.05
C SER A 238 3.34 7.93 -6.37
N GLY A 239 3.61 6.63 -6.21
CA GLY A 239 4.95 6.10 -5.87
C GLY A 239 5.14 5.58 -4.45
N VAL A 240 4.16 5.74 -3.55
CA VAL A 240 4.19 5.22 -2.17
C VAL A 240 2.84 4.59 -1.79
N THR A 241 2.88 3.47 -1.05
CA THR A 241 1.68 2.70 -0.62
C THR A 241 1.01 3.32 0.62
N VAL A 242 0.90 4.64 0.65
CA VAL A 242 0.35 5.36 1.80
C VAL A 242 -1.02 5.90 1.38
N ASP A 243 -2.07 5.30 1.93
CA ASP A 243 -3.47 5.62 1.62
C ASP A 243 -3.92 6.77 2.53
N ALA A 244 -4.28 7.91 1.95
CA ALA A 244 -5.01 8.97 2.68
C ALA A 244 -6.50 8.82 2.42
N LYS A 245 -7.31 8.79 3.48
CA LYS A 245 -8.76 8.74 3.36
C LYS A 245 -9.31 10.16 3.38
N VAL A 246 -10.24 10.45 2.46
CA VAL A 246 -10.94 11.74 2.42
C VAL A 246 -12.41 11.50 2.71
N GLY A 247 -12.97 12.34 3.58
CA GLY A 247 -14.37 12.30 4.01
C GLY A 247 -14.96 13.70 4.14
N HIS A 248 -16.28 13.79 4.09
CA HIS A 248 -17.01 15.05 4.26
C HIS A 248 -17.95 14.92 5.46
N ALA A 249 -18.02 15.96 6.29
CA ALA A 249 -18.93 16.03 7.43
C ALA A 249 -19.61 17.40 7.49
N ALA A 250 -20.87 17.46 7.91
CA ALA A 250 -21.59 18.72 8.07
C ALA A 250 -21.94 18.94 9.55
N TYR A 251 -21.60 20.11 10.10
CA TYR A 251 -21.84 20.44 11.50
C TYR A 251 -22.02 21.97 11.68
N ASP A 252 -23.05 22.40 12.44
CA ASP A 252 -23.39 23.81 12.70
C ASP A 252 -23.40 24.73 11.45
N GLY A 253 -23.84 24.21 10.31
CA GLY A 253 -23.89 24.94 9.04
C GLY A 253 -22.54 25.08 8.32
N TYR A 254 -21.48 24.46 8.86
CA TYR A 254 -20.16 24.31 8.24
C TYR A 254 -20.00 22.94 7.57
N GLN A 255 -19.25 22.91 6.47
CA GLN A 255 -18.84 21.71 5.77
C GLN A 255 -17.36 21.43 6.06
N PHE A 256 -17.06 20.26 6.61
CA PHE A 256 -15.71 19.83 6.96
C PHE A 256 -15.19 18.87 5.90
N ASN A 257 -14.08 19.23 5.27
CA ASN A 257 -13.32 18.34 4.40
C ASN A 257 -12.24 17.67 5.24
N LEU A 258 -12.52 16.46 5.70
CA LEU A 258 -11.65 15.69 6.59
C LEU A 258 -10.67 14.86 5.76
N VAL A 259 -9.38 15.02 6.05
CA VAL A 259 -8.32 14.17 5.50
C VAL A 259 -7.68 13.38 6.63
N ASP A 260 -7.85 12.07 6.59
CA ASP A 260 -7.20 11.15 7.53
C ASP A 260 -5.78 10.87 7.08
N LEU A 261 -4.79 11.38 7.83
CA LEU A 261 -3.38 11.13 7.55
C LEU A 261 -2.93 9.83 8.23
N PRO A 262 -1.88 9.16 7.74
CA PRO A 262 -1.28 8.03 8.43
C PRO A 262 -0.90 8.37 9.88
N GLY A 263 -0.99 7.40 10.78
CA GLY A 263 -0.52 7.60 12.15
C GLY A 263 1.00 7.70 12.19
N THR A 264 1.53 8.71 12.88
CA THR A 264 2.98 9.01 12.96
C THR A 264 3.36 9.41 14.37
N TYR A 265 4.54 9.01 14.84
CA TYR A 265 5.05 9.43 16.16
C TYR A 265 5.84 10.76 16.10
N SER A 266 6.38 11.08 14.93
CA SER A 266 7.14 12.31 14.68
C SER A 266 6.91 12.81 13.25
N LEU A 267 7.51 13.94 12.90
CA LEU A 267 7.50 14.57 11.57
C LEU A 267 8.92 14.55 10.97
N SER A 268 9.66 13.48 11.27
CA SER A 268 11.02 13.24 10.81
C SER A 268 11.04 12.67 9.38
N ALA A 269 12.21 12.65 8.73
CA ALA A 269 12.38 12.08 7.39
C ALA A 269 12.69 10.57 7.38
N TYR A 270 12.52 9.87 8.50
CA TYR A 270 12.95 8.48 8.66
C TYR A 270 11.99 7.48 7.99
N SER A 271 10.69 7.74 8.03
CA SER A 271 9.69 6.87 7.40
C SER A 271 8.94 7.57 6.26
N PRO A 272 8.51 6.82 5.22
CA PRO A 272 7.67 7.35 4.15
C PRO A 272 6.36 7.97 4.66
N GLU A 273 5.80 7.41 5.73
CA GLU A 273 4.57 7.87 6.37
C GLU A 273 4.77 9.25 7.01
N GLU A 274 5.83 9.43 7.81
CA GLU A 274 6.14 10.72 8.45
C GLU A 274 6.44 11.81 7.41
N LEU A 275 7.22 11.46 6.38
CA LEU A 275 7.53 12.38 5.30
C LEU A 275 6.29 12.75 4.48
N TYR A 276 5.34 11.82 4.31
CA TYR A 276 4.06 12.08 3.68
C TYR A 276 3.19 13.03 4.53
N VAL A 277 3.05 12.77 5.84
CA VAL A 277 2.31 13.65 6.76
C VAL A 277 2.90 15.06 6.73
N ARG A 278 4.23 15.18 6.83
CA ARG A 278 4.94 16.46 6.74
C ARG A 278 4.66 17.20 5.45
N LYS A 279 4.83 16.53 4.29
CA LYS A 279 4.57 17.14 2.97
C LYS A 279 3.11 17.54 2.81
N GLN A 280 2.17 16.72 3.27
CA GLN A 280 0.76 17.04 3.18
C GLN A 280 0.38 18.27 4.02
N LEU A 281 0.91 18.39 5.25
CA LEU A 281 0.69 19.55 6.11
C LEU A 281 1.25 20.84 5.49
N VAL A 282 2.41 20.75 4.82
CA VAL A 282 3.06 21.91 4.18
C VAL A 282 2.44 22.26 2.82
N ASP A 283 2.22 21.29 1.94
CA ASP A 283 1.82 21.51 0.55
C ASP A 283 0.32 21.77 0.40
N LYS A 284 -0.52 21.15 1.23
CA LYS A 284 -1.97 21.35 1.21
C LYS A 284 -2.45 22.43 2.16
N THR A 285 -1.62 22.82 3.14
CA THR A 285 -1.92 23.86 4.15
C THR A 285 -3.35 23.75 4.69
N PRO A 286 -3.66 22.72 5.50
CA PRO A 286 -5.00 22.59 6.07
C PRO A 286 -5.37 23.81 6.93
N ASP A 287 -6.66 24.14 6.99
CA ASP A 287 -7.14 25.29 7.75
C ASP A 287 -6.97 25.07 9.25
N VAL A 288 -7.26 23.84 9.70
CA VAL A 288 -7.09 23.40 11.09
C VAL A 288 -6.60 21.95 11.09
N VAL A 289 -5.67 21.63 11.98
CA VAL A 289 -5.24 20.26 12.27
C VAL A 289 -5.96 19.77 13.53
N ILE A 290 -6.63 18.63 13.46
CA ILE A 290 -7.08 17.94 14.67
C ILE A 290 -5.97 16.96 15.06
N ASN A 291 -5.29 17.25 16.16
CA ASN A 291 -4.28 16.37 16.73
C ASN A 291 -4.95 15.40 17.72
N VAL A 292 -5.03 14.13 17.36
CA VAL A 292 -5.64 13.07 18.17
C VAL A 292 -4.59 12.48 19.09
N ILE A 293 -4.80 12.65 20.40
CA ILE A 293 -3.89 12.28 21.47
C ILE A 293 -4.55 11.17 22.29
N ASP A 294 -3.86 10.05 22.47
CA ASP A 294 -4.28 9.01 23.41
C ASP A 294 -4.04 9.49 24.86
N SER A 295 -5.13 9.68 25.62
CA SER A 295 -5.06 10.18 26.99
C SER A 295 -4.51 9.17 28.00
N SER A 296 -4.41 7.88 27.63
CA SER A 296 -3.76 6.86 28.47
C SER A 296 -2.23 7.01 28.50
N ASN A 297 -1.64 7.61 27.44
CA ASN A 297 -0.20 7.80 27.25
C ASN A 297 0.12 9.21 26.71
N LEU A 298 -0.12 10.22 27.54
CA LEU A 298 0.01 11.63 27.17
C LEU A 298 1.42 12.04 26.79
N GLU A 299 2.42 11.71 27.62
CA GLU A 299 3.81 12.16 27.46
C GLU A 299 4.34 11.82 26.05
N ARG A 300 4.09 10.59 25.59
CA ARG A 300 4.52 10.15 24.26
C ARG A 300 3.75 10.80 23.13
N ASN A 301 2.44 11.05 23.29
CA ASN A 301 1.62 11.67 22.24
C ASN A 301 1.91 13.18 22.13
N LEU A 302 2.22 13.84 23.24
CA LEU A 302 2.55 15.26 23.27
C LEU A 302 3.87 15.59 22.56
N TYR A 303 4.75 14.61 22.34
CA TYR A 303 5.95 14.80 21.51
C TYR A 303 5.61 15.24 20.08
N LEU A 304 4.65 14.57 19.42
CA LEU A 304 4.18 15.00 18.09
C LEU A 304 3.55 16.40 18.14
N THR A 305 2.82 16.71 19.21
CA THR A 305 2.22 18.03 19.46
C THR A 305 3.28 19.14 19.47
N THR A 306 4.44 18.91 20.11
CA THR A 306 5.54 19.90 20.12
C THR A 306 6.05 20.21 18.70
N GLN A 307 6.11 19.21 17.83
CA GLN A 307 6.58 19.40 16.46
C GLN A 307 5.55 20.12 15.58
N LEU A 308 4.25 19.91 15.82
CA LEU A 308 3.17 20.68 15.18
C LEU A 308 3.22 22.16 15.61
N ILE A 309 3.55 22.43 16.88
CA ILE A 309 3.77 23.80 17.38
C ILE A 309 4.94 24.46 16.64
N ASP A 310 6.07 23.75 16.45
CA ASP A 310 7.24 24.27 15.72
C ASP A 310 6.91 24.62 14.26
N MET A 311 6.04 23.83 13.61
CA MET A 311 5.53 24.08 12.26
C MET A 311 4.59 25.28 12.16
N HIS A 312 4.12 25.82 13.29
CA HIS A 312 3.18 26.93 13.35
C HIS A 312 1.83 26.60 12.68
N VAL A 313 1.34 25.37 12.82
CA VAL A 313 0.02 24.98 12.33
C VAL A 313 -1.07 25.30 13.35
N ARG A 314 -2.23 25.73 12.86
CA ARG A 314 -3.42 25.91 13.69
C ARG A 314 -3.98 24.56 14.05
N MET A 315 -4.12 24.26 15.35
CA MET A 315 -4.54 22.94 15.78
C MET A 315 -5.52 22.95 16.95
N VAL A 316 -6.33 21.89 17.01
CA VAL A 316 -7.16 21.52 18.16
C VAL A 316 -6.78 20.11 18.58
N CYS A 317 -6.53 19.91 19.86
CA CYS A 317 -6.14 18.61 20.40
C CYS A 317 -7.38 17.85 20.89
N ALA A 318 -7.57 16.62 20.41
CA ALA A 318 -8.59 15.71 20.90
C ALA A 318 -7.94 14.70 21.84
N LEU A 319 -8.18 14.83 23.15
CA LEU A 319 -7.75 13.86 24.16
C LEU A 319 -8.71 12.67 24.10
N ASN A 320 -8.40 11.66 23.29
CA ASN A 320 -9.25 10.51 23.04
C ASN A 320 -8.94 9.35 23.99
N MET A 321 -9.89 8.42 24.13
CA MET A 321 -9.87 7.34 25.14
C MET A 321 -9.94 7.87 26.58
N PHE A 322 -10.60 9.01 26.76
CA PHE A 322 -10.73 9.66 28.06
C PHE A 322 -11.50 8.79 29.08
N ASP A 323 -12.32 7.85 28.60
CA ASP A 323 -12.96 6.83 29.43
C ASP A 323 -11.97 5.87 30.09
N GLU A 324 -10.84 5.56 29.44
CA GLU A 324 -9.76 4.75 30.05
C GLU A 324 -9.05 5.56 31.14
N THR A 325 -8.77 6.85 30.89
CA THR A 325 -8.20 7.80 31.87
C THR A 325 -9.09 7.94 33.10
N GLU A 326 -10.41 8.10 32.92
CA GLU A 326 -11.40 8.15 34.00
C GLU A 326 -11.46 6.82 34.79
N GLN A 327 -11.38 5.68 34.10
CA GLN A 327 -11.42 4.34 34.73
C GLN A 327 -10.15 4.02 35.52
N ARG A 328 -8.98 4.41 35.00
CA ARG A 328 -7.69 4.30 35.71
C ARG A 328 -7.67 5.21 36.94
N GLY A 329 -8.42 6.32 36.86
CA GLY A 329 -8.53 7.32 37.92
C GLY A 329 -7.42 8.35 37.86
N ASP A 330 -6.95 8.67 36.66
CA ASP A 330 -5.90 9.66 36.45
C ASP A 330 -6.39 11.06 36.81
N ASN A 331 -5.48 11.88 37.31
CA ASN A 331 -5.72 13.31 37.49
C ASN A 331 -5.11 14.06 36.32
N ILE A 332 -5.89 14.92 35.66
CA ILE A 332 -5.39 15.79 34.58
C ILE A 332 -6.19 17.09 34.56
N ASP A 333 -5.52 18.22 34.74
CA ASP A 333 -6.11 19.53 34.48
C ASP A 333 -6.00 19.88 32.99
N VAL A 334 -7.07 19.56 32.25
CA VAL A 334 -7.16 19.80 30.80
C VAL A 334 -7.09 21.28 30.45
N ARG A 335 -7.59 22.18 31.33
CA ARG A 335 -7.54 23.63 31.08
C ARG A 335 -6.11 24.13 31.20
N ARG A 336 -5.42 23.75 32.28
CA ARG A 336 -4.02 24.12 32.50
C ARG A 336 -3.12 23.59 31.39
N LEU A 337 -3.34 22.35 30.95
CA LEU A 337 -2.59 21.76 29.85
C LEU A 337 -2.85 22.49 28.52
N SER A 338 -4.09 22.92 28.26
CA SER A 338 -4.43 23.73 27.08
C SER A 338 -3.72 25.09 27.08
N GLU A 339 -3.64 25.75 28.24
CA GLU A 339 -2.91 27.02 28.41
C GLU A 339 -1.40 26.85 28.17
N LEU A 340 -0.80 25.78 28.71
CA LEU A 340 0.63 25.51 28.61
C LEU A 340 1.08 25.13 27.20
N PHE A 341 0.23 24.48 26.41
CA PHE A 341 0.51 24.14 25.00
C PHE A 341 -0.03 25.16 24.00
N GLY A 342 -0.86 26.12 24.44
CA GLY A 342 -1.39 27.19 23.60
C GLY A 342 -2.33 26.70 22.50
N ALA A 343 -2.95 25.54 22.74
CA ALA A 343 -3.92 24.91 21.86
C ALA A 343 -5.06 24.29 22.68
N PRO A 344 -6.33 24.42 22.25
CA PRO A 344 -7.45 23.85 22.98
C PRO A 344 -7.36 22.32 23.00
N MET A 345 -7.46 21.74 24.19
CA MET A 345 -7.55 20.30 24.38
C MET A 345 -8.97 19.91 24.82
N VAL A 346 -9.62 19.04 24.06
CA VAL A 346 -10.99 18.59 24.30
C VAL A 346 -10.99 17.10 24.69
N PRO A 347 -11.53 16.72 25.86
CA PRO A 347 -11.76 15.32 26.23
C PRO A 347 -12.79 14.66 25.31
N THR A 348 -12.43 13.52 24.73
CA THR A 348 -13.23 12.82 23.72
C THR A 348 -13.23 11.31 23.93
N VAL A 349 -14.33 10.67 23.51
CA VAL A 349 -14.45 9.20 23.41
C VAL A 349 -15.15 8.88 22.10
N PHE A 350 -14.37 8.59 21.04
CA PHE A 350 -14.94 8.43 19.69
C PHE A 350 -15.86 7.22 19.53
N THR A 351 -15.71 6.19 20.36
CA THR A 351 -16.59 5.00 20.35
C THR A 351 -18.02 5.32 20.80
N SER A 352 -18.17 6.24 21.76
CA SER A 352 -19.46 6.69 22.28
C SER A 352 -19.95 8.01 21.65
N GLY A 353 -19.05 8.74 20.96
CA GLY A 353 -19.31 10.07 20.41
C GLY A 353 -19.23 11.21 21.43
N ARG A 354 -18.83 10.93 22.69
CA ARG A 354 -18.68 11.95 23.74
C ARG A 354 -17.59 12.95 23.34
N GLY A 355 -17.86 14.25 23.50
CA GLY A 355 -16.90 15.33 23.24
C GLY A 355 -16.72 15.72 21.77
N VAL A 356 -17.19 14.92 20.81
CA VAL A 356 -16.99 15.18 19.37
C VAL A 356 -17.67 16.48 18.91
N LYS A 357 -18.87 16.78 19.43
CA LYS A 357 -19.57 18.04 19.13
C LYS A 357 -18.80 19.27 19.62
N GLU A 358 -18.21 19.17 20.81
CA GLU A 358 -17.39 20.24 21.37
C GLU A 358 -16.10 20.40 20.57
N LEU A 359 -15.48 19.29 20.15
CA LEU A 359 -14.31 19.31 19.28
C LEU A 359 -14.57 20.08 17.98
N PHE A 360 -15.67 19.80 17.28
CA PHE A 360 -16.03 20.53 16.05
C PHE A 360 -16.33 22.01 16.30
N ARG A 361 -16.96 22.35 17.44
CA ARG A 361 -17.19 23.74 17.83
C ARG A 361 -15.87 24.49 18.04
N GLN A 362 -14.89 23.87 18.70
CA GLN A 362 -13.56 24.44 18.88
C GLN A 362 -12.83 24.62 17.55
N VAL A 363 -12.96 23.67 16.61
CA VAL A 363 -12.39 23.81 15.25
C VAL A 363 -13.00 25.01 14.51
N ILE A 364 -14.31 25.23 14.61
CA ILE A 364 -14.96 26.41 14.02
C ILE A 364 -14.42 27.70 14.66
N ALA A 365 -14.25 27.72 16.00
CA ALA A 365 -13.70 28.89 16.70
C ALA A 365 -12.26 29.23 16.25
N VAL A 366 -11.41 28.21 16.06
CA VAL A 366 -10.05 28.37 15.49
C VAL A 366 -10.12 28.94 14.07
N TYR A 367 -11.01 28.38 13.25
CA TYR A 367 -11.12 28.76 11.85
C TYR A 367 -11.60 30.21 11.68
N GLU A 368 -12.59 30.63 12.49
CA GLU A 368 -13.12 31.99 12.49
C GLU A 368 -12.14 33.04 13.04
N GLY A 369 -11.01 32.61 13.61
CA GLY A 369 -10.01 33.54 14.14
C GLY A 369 -10.44 34.23 15.42
N LYS A 370 -11.35 33.63 16.21
CA LYS A 370 -11.69 34.06 17.58
C LYS A 370 -10.58 33.72 18.59
N GLU A 371 -9.34 33.66 18.11
CA GLU A 371 -8.14 33.28 18.84
C GLU A 371 -7.87 34.29 19.98
N ASP A 372 -8.17 35.58 19.77
CA ASP A 372 -7.95 36.65 20.75
C ASP A 372 -8.98 36.68 21.91
N GLU A 373 -10.07 35.91 21.84
CA GLU A 373 -11.12 35.87 22.87
C GLU A 373 -10.84 34.85 23.99
N SER A 374 -9.87 33.93 23.80
CA SER A 374 -9.57 32.86 24.76
C SER A 374 -8.07 32.79 25.09
N PRO A 375 -7.67 32.74 26.38
CA PRO A 375 -6.27 32.60 26.79
C PRO A 375 -5.62 31.27 26.33
N CYS A 376 -6.41 30.33 25.81
CA CYS A 376 -5.96 29.04 25.30
C CYS A 376 -5.28 29.12 23.92
N PHE A 377 -5.34 30.26 23.22
CA PHE A 377 -4.67 30.45 21.94
C PHE A 377 -3.48 31.39 22.09
N ARG A 378 -2.28 30.81 22.13
CA ARG A 378 -1.05 31.59 22.10
C ARG A 378 -0.03 30.88 21.23
N HIS A 379 0.71 31.65 20.43
CA HIS A 379 1.88 31.09 19.80
C HIS A 379 2.95 30.80 20.85
N ILE A 380 3.20 29.52 21.11
CA ILE A 380 4.23 29.08 22.04
C ILE A 380 5.51 28.80 21.28
N HIS A 381 6.61 29.26 21.86
CA HIS A 381 7.95 28.92 21.44
C HIS A 381 8.57 28.02 22.50
N ILE A 382 8.81 26.76 22.15
CA ILE A 382 9.52 25.82 23.02
C ILE A 382 10.98 26.26 23.02
N ASN A 383 11.51 26.58 24.20
CA ASN A 383 12.88 27.02 24.37
C ASN A 383 13.81 25.79 24.37
N HIS A 384 14.78 25.75 23.46
CA HIS A 384 15.73 24.65 23.34
C HIS A 384 17.09 24.90 24.03
N GLY A 385 17.20 25.94 24.85
CA GLY A 385 18.46 26.37 25.46
C GLY A 385 19.18 27.43 24.63
N HIS A 386 20.10 28.16 25.25
CA HIS A 386 20.67 29.39 24.67
C HIS A 386 21.48 29.12 23.40
N GLU A 387 22.29 28.06 23.34
CA GLU A 387 23.08 27.75 22.13
C GLU A 387 22.21 27.38 20.93
N ILE A 388 21.18 26.55 21.15
CA ILE A 388 20.25 26.16 20.08
C ILE A 388 19.43 27.37 19.62
N GLU A 389 18.91 28.18 20.54
CA GLU A 389 18.15 29.39 20.18
C GLU A 389 18.99 30.43 19.45
N ASN A 390 20.27 30.60 19.84
CA ASN A 390 21.21 31.46 19.13
C ASN A 390 21.44 30.96 17.70
N GLY A 391 21.69 29.66 17.51
CA GLY A 391 21.84 29.04 16.19
C GLY A 391 20.58 29.19 15.33
N ILE A 392 19.40 28.96 15.91
CA ILE A 392 18.11 29.17 15.24
C ILE A 392 17.98 30.61 14.76
N ARG A 393 18.28 31.59 15.62
CA ARG A 393 18.19 33.03 15.26
C ARG A 393 19.11 33.39 14.10
N GLU A 394 20.37 32.95 14.14
CA GLU A 394 21.35 33.22 13.08
C GLU A 394 20.92 32.62 11.73
N MET A 395 20.48 31.35 11.71
CA MET A 395 19.97 30.73 10.48
C MET A 395 18.69 31.42 9.98
N GLN A 396 17.79 31.81 10.89
CA GLN A 396 16.55 32.51 10.53
C GLN A 396 16.80 33.84 9.81
N GLU A 397 17.86 34.58 10.17
CA GLU A 397 18.19 35.85 9.50
C GLU A 397 18.49 35.65 8.00
N HIS A 398 19.16 34.56 7.65
CA HIS A 398 19.41 34.19 6.25
C HIS A 398 18.17 33.62 5.58
N LEU A 399 17.43 32.73 6.26
CA LEU A 399 16.22 32.11 5.71
C LEU A 399 15.11 33.14 5.42
N LYS A 400 15.01 34.20 6.23
CA LYS A 400 14.03 35.30 6.05
C LYS A 400 14.23 36.08 4.75
N LYS A 401 15.42 36.04 4.14
CA LYS A 401 15.73 36.74 2.87
C LYS A 401 15.00 36.12 1.68
N TYR A 402 14.51 34.88 1.80
CA TYR A 402 13.87 34.14 0.72
C TYR A 402 12.34 34.12 0.90
N PRO A 403 11.57 34.94 0.15
CA PRO A 403 10.13 35.06 0.34
C PRO A 403 9.38 33.76 0.03
N GLU A 404 9.85 33.01 -0.97
CA GLU A 404 9.23 31.73 -1.37
C GLU A 404 9.26 30.68 -0.26
N LEU A 405 10.34 30.64 0.53
CA LEU A 405 10.45 29.74 1.68
C LEU A 405 9.56 30.21 2.83
N ARG A 406 9.55 31.51 3.12
CA ARG A 406 8.75 32.10 4.21
C ARG A 406 7.25 31.93 4.02
N GLN A 407 6.78 31.86 2.76
CA GLN A 407 5.37 31.64 2.46
C GLN A 407 4.94 30.19 2.74
N ARG A 408 5.84 29.22 2.48
CA ARG A 408 5.55 27.78 2.57
C ARG A 408 5.92 27.17 3.91
N TYR A 409 6.99 27.64 4.54
CA TYR A 409 7.55 27.07 5.76
C TYR A 409 7.74 28.11 6.86
N SER A 410 7.58 27.67 8.10
CA SER A 410 8.11 28.40 9.26
C SER A 410 9.64 28.43 9.18
N THR A 411 10.23 29.64 9.20
CA THR A 411 11.70 29.77 9.21
C THR A 411 12.32 29.19 10.48
N ARG A 412 11.58 29.15 11.59
CA ARG A 412 11.99 28.46 12.83
C ARG A 412 12.06 26.96 12.61
N TYR A 413 11.01 26.39 12.03
CA TYR A 413 10.94 24.95 11.74
C TYR A 413 12.10 24.50 10.85
N LEU A 414 12.40 25.24 9.78
CA LEU A 414 13.54 24.92 8.90
C LEU A 414 14.88 24.98 9.63
N ALA A 415 15.08 25.96 10.52
CA ALA A 415 16.30 26.07 11.31
C ALA A 415 16.45 24.91 12.32
N ILE A 416 15.36 24.52 13.00
CA ILE A 416 15.35 23.35 13.89
C ILE A 416 15.71 22.08 13.09
N LYS A 417 15.07 21.87 11.93
CA LYS A 417 15.33 20.69 11.07
C LYS A 417 16.76 20.67 10.50
N LEU A 418 17.36 21.83 10.27
CA LEU A 418 18.77 21.92 9.90
C LEU A 418 19.68 21.46 11.05
N LEU A 419 19.40 21.84 12.29
CA LEU A 419 20.17 21.38 13.47
C LEU A 419 19.99 19.89 13.77
N GLU A 420 18.86 19.31 13.36
CA GLU A 420 18.60 17.86 13.37
C GLU A 420 19.23 17.12 12.16
N HIS A 421 19.96 17.82 11.28
CA HIS A 421 20.56 17.25 10.07
C HIS A 421 19.56 16.53 9.12
N ASP A 422 18.35 17.07 8.98
CA ASP A 422 17.31 16.49 8.11
C ASP A 422 17.69 16.61 6.62
N LYS A 423 17.95 15.47 5.97
CA LYS A 423 18.40 15.37 4.57
C LYS A 423 17.44 16.03 3.55
N ASP A 424 16.14 15.99 3.78
CA ASP A 424 15.14 16.58 2.87
C ASP A 424 15.21 18.11 2.93
N VAL A 425 15.43 18.66 4.13
CA VAL A 425 15.63 20.10 4.35
C VAL A 425 16.99 20.57 3.84
N GLU A 426 18.06 19.79 4.04
CA GLU A 426 19.38 20.10 3.46
C GLU A 426 19.33 20.15 1.93
N GLN A 427 18.62 19.21 1.29
CA GLN A 427 18.42 19.21 -0.16
C GLN A 427 17.58 20.39 -0.65
N LEU A 428 16.59 20.83 0.15
CA LEU A 428 15.79 22.02 -0.15
C LEU A 428 16.63 23.31 -0.08
N ILE A 429 17.61 23.37 0.82
CA ILE A 429 18.38 24.58 1.12
C ILE A 429 19.68 24.65 0.31
N ALA A 430 20.27 23.52 -0.09
CA ALA A 430 21.50 23.47 -0.88
C ALA A 430 21.51 24.33 -2.17
N PRO A 431 20.41 24.49 -2.92
CA PRO A 431 20.38 25.34 -4.11
C PRO A 431 20.40 26.85 -3.83
N LEU A 432 20.23 27.28 -2.58
CA LEU A 432 20.18 28.71 -2.21
C LEU A 432 21.57 29.35 -2.26
N GLY A 433 21.62 30.64 -2.61
CA GLY A 433 22.88 31.40 -2.70
C GLY A 433 23.61 31.53 -1.35
N ASP A 434 22.86 31.61 -0.25
CA ASP A 434 23.39 31.71 1.12
C ASP A 434 23.53 30.34 1.81
N SER A 435 23.40 29.23 1.09
CA SER A 435 23.39 27.87 1.67
C SER A 435 24.66 27.57 2.48
N ALA A 436 25.84 27.97 2.00
CA ALA A 436 27.11 27.77 2.70
C ALA A 436 27.16 28.49 4.06
N GLU A 437 26.60 29.71 4.14
CA GLU A 437 26.52 30.47 5.39
C GLU A 437 25.52 29.85 6.36
N ILE A 438 24.36 29.41 5.86
CA ILE A 438 23.35 28.71 6.67
C ILE A 438 23.94 27.43 7.29
N PHE A 439 24.64 26.62 6.49
CA PHE A 439 25.30 25.41 6.98
C PHE A 439 26.44 25.73 7.95
N ARG A 440 27.18 26.82 7.76
CA ARG A 440 28.20 27.27 8.71
C ARG A 440 27.61 27.64 10.06
N HIS A 441 26.49 28.37 10.10
CA HIS A 441 25.78 28.70 11.33
C HIS A 441 25.25 27.44 12.03
N ARG A 442 24.66 26.51 11.27
CA ARG A 442 24.26 25.18 11.79
C ARG A 442 25.44 24.46 12.43
N ASP A 443 26.55 24.29 11.71
CA ASP A 443 27.69 23.51 12.17
C ASP A 443 28.35 24.15 13.40
N THR A 444 28.39 25.49 13.45
CA THR A 444 28.89 26.23 14.62
C THR A 444 28.00 26.01 15.83
N ALA A 445 26.68 26.13 15.68
CA ALA A 445 25.73 25.89 16.76
C ALA A 445 25.79 24.43 17.24
N ALA A 446 25.80 23.46 16.32
CA ALA A 446 25.91 22.04 16.66
C ALA A 446 27.23 21.71 17.40
N ALA A 447 28.35 22.34 17.01
CA ALA A 447 29.62 22.18 17.70
C ALA A 447 29.58 22.75 19.13
N ARG A 448 28.98 23.93 19.32
CA ARG A 448 28.84 24.54 20.66
C ARG A 448 27.92 23.75 21.58
N VAL A 449 26.78 23.26 21.06
CA VAL A 449 25.90 22.37 21.81
C VAL A 449 26.68 21.13 22.27
N LYS A 450 27.44 20.51 21.37
CA LYS A 450 28.28 19.35 21.71
C LYS A 450 29.37 19.66 22.74
N GLU A 451 29.92 20.86 22.72
CA GLU A 451 30.91 21.31 23.71
C GLU A 451 30.29 21.52 25.10
N GLU A 452 29.10 22.13 25.17
CA GLU A 452 28.43 22.43 26.45
C GLU A 452 27.68 21.25 27.06
N THR A 453 26.91 20.50 26.26
CA THR A 453 26.04 19.42 26.76
C THR A 453 26.69 18.04 26.68
N GLY A 454 27.76 17.89 25.89
CA GLY A 454 28.38 16.60 25.59
C GLY A 454 27.56 15.70 24.65
N SER A 455 26.39 16.16 24.19
CA SER A 455 25.48 15.46 23.27
C SER A 455 25.40 16.18 21.92
N ASP A 456 24.97 15.47 20.87
CA ASP A 456 24.70 16.11 19.57
C ASP A 456 23.45 17.01 19.63
N SER A 457 23.29 17.88 18.63
CA SER A 457 22.19 18.84 18.56
C SER A 457 20.80 18.20 18.44
N GLU A 458 20.68 17.03 17.78
CA GLU A 458 19.40 16.32 17.67
C GLU A 458 18.96 15.82 19.05
N THR A 459 19.87 15.18 19.78
CA THR A 459 19.64 14.73 21.17
C THR A 459 19.24 15.89 22.09
N ALA A 460 19.99 17.01 22.04
CA ALA A 460 19.69 18.17 22.87
C ALA A 460 18.31 18.80 22.58
N ILE A 461 17.90 18.84 21.30
CA ILE A 461 16.55 19.31 20.91
C ILE A 461 15.48 18.36 21.43
N MET A 462 15.70 17.04 21.36
CA MET A 462 14.78 16.04 21.90
C MET A 462 14.63 16.18 23.42
N ASP A 463 15.74 16.31 24.15
CA ASP A 463 15.73 16.49 25.60
C ASP A 463 14.96 17.75 26.01
N ALA A 464 15.14 18.86 25.29
CA ALA A 464 14.38 20.09 25.54
C ALA A 464 12.87 19.91 25.31
N LYS A 465 12.47 19.15 24.28
CA LYS A 465 11.05 18.85 24.00
C LYS A 465 10.44 17.98 25.09
N TYR A 466 11.12 16.90 25.51
CA TYR A 466 10.67 16.06 26.60
C TYR A 466 10.66 16.80 27.94
N GLY A 467 11.66 17.64 28.21
CA GLY A 467 11.70 18.52 29.38
C GLY A 467 10.49 19.47 29.44
N PHE A 468 10.11 20.07 28.30
CA PHE A 468 8.90 20.89 28.21
C PHE A 468 7.63 20.09 28.48
N ILE A 469 7.51 18.88 27.90
CA ILE A 469 6.34 18.01 28.11
C ILE A 469 6.23 17.59 29.58
N HIS A 470 7.35 17.16 30.18
CA HIS A 470 7.40 16.73 31.57
C HIS A 470 6.99 17.87 32.52
N GLY A 471 7.59 19.05 32.34
CA GLY A 471 7.23 20.23 33.13
C GLY A 471 5.77 20.66 32.93
N ALA A 472 5.23 20.54 31.72
CA ALA A 472 3.83 20.88 31.45
C ALA A 472 2.85 19.87 32.08
N LEU A 473 3.19 18.58 32.09
CA LEU A 473 2.39 17.55 32.75
C LEU A 473 2.43 17.69 34.27
N GLU A 474 3.59 17.99 34.85
CA GLU A 474 3.75 18.24 36.28
C GLU A 474 2.94 19.45 36.74
N GLU A 475 3.01 20.56 36.00
CA GLU A 475 2.23 21.79 36.28
C GLU A 475 0.72 21.58 36.08
N ALA A 476 0.32 20.68 35.18
CA ALA A 476 -1.08 20.27 35.00
C ALA A 476 -1.56 19.26 36.07
N GLY A 477 -0.72 18.93 37.05
CA GLY A 477 -1.02 18.00 38.14
C GLY A 477 -1.25 16.56 37.64
N PHE A 478 -0.61 16.17 36.53
CA PHE A 478 -0.79 14.86 35.94
C PHE A 478 -0.25 13.76 36.85
N SER A 479 -1.11 12.82 37.23
CA SER A 479 -0.73 11.63 37.98
C SER A 479 -1.51 10.42 37.49
N THR A 480 -0.82 9.30 37.26
CA THR A 480 -1.47 8.03 36.89
C THR A 480 -2.21 7.43 38.08
N GLY A 481 -3.47 7.04 37.88
CA GLY A 481 -4.30 6.42 38.92
C GLY A 481 -4.08 4.89 39.04
N ASP A 482 -4.42 4.35 40.22
CA ASP A 482 -4.19 2.93 40.58
C ASP A 482 -5.47 2.06 40.59
N LYS A 483 -6.61 2.56 40.09
CA LYS A 483 -7.92 1.94 40.38
C LYS A 483 -8.24 0.67 39.59
N LYS A 484 -7.86 0.61 38.32
CA LYS A 484 -8.02 -0.56 37.42
C LYS A 484 -6.94 -0.53 36.37
N ASP A 485 -6.02 -1.47 36.44
CA ASP A 485 -4.87 -1.50 35.55
C ASP A 485 -5.03 -2.58 34.48
N THR A 486 -5.61 -2.20 33.33
CA THR A 486 -5.70 -3.05 32.12
C THR A 486 -4.31 -3.59 31.69
N TYR A 487 -3.24 -2.93 32.14
CA TYR A 487 -1.87 -3.35 31.92
C TYR A 487 -1.45 -4.57 32.77
N GLN A 488 -2.06 -4.81 33.94
CA GLN A 488 -1.72 -5.97 34.80
C GLN A 488 -2.16 -7.30 34.19
N THR A 489 -3.37 -7.38 33.61
CA THR A 489 -3.82 -8.58 32.89
C THR A 489 -2.97 -8.82 31.66
N THR A 490 -2.61 -7.75 30.93
CA THR A 490 -1.67 -7.81 29.81
C THR A 490 -0.31 -8.33 30.24
N HIS A 491 0.24 -7.86 31.36
CA HIS A 491 1.53 -8.31 31.90
C HIS A 491 1.51 -9.78 32.32
N LEU A 492 0.42 -10.27 32.93
CA LEU A 492 0.27 -11.67 33.30
C LEU A 492 0.25 -12.58 32.06
N ILE A 493 -0.51 -12.18 31.04
CA ILE A 493 -0.61 -12.90 29.77
C ILE A 493 0.74 -12.87 29.05
N ASP A 494 1.38 -11.70 28.93
CA ASP A 494 2.67 -11.55 28.25
C ASP A 494 3.78 -12.31 28.99
N LYS A 495 3.75 -12.43 30.32
CA LYS A 495 4.71 -13.27 31.07
C LYS A 495 4.69 -14.74 30.63
N VAL A 496 3.53 -15.24 30.21
CA VAL A 496 3.37 -16.60 29.68
C VAL A 496 3.67 -16.63 28.19
N LEU A 497 3.06 -15.75 27.40
CA LEU A 497 3.12 -15.77 25.93
C LEU A 497 4.48 -15.34 25.38
N THR A 498 5.18 -14.41 26.02
CA THR A 498 6.51 -13.93 25.59
C THR A 498 7.67 -14.67 26.24
N ASN A 499 7.37 -15.70 27.05
CA ASN A 499 8.41 -16.50 27.68
C ASN A 499 9.28 -17.20 26.63
N LYS A 500 10.60 -17.20 26.82
CA LYS A 500 11.58 -17.80 25.90
C LYS A 500 11.30 -19.28 25.57
N TYR A 501 10.75 -20.05 26.52
CA TYR A 501 10.51 -21.48 26.37
C TYR A 501 9.04 -21.81 26.13
N LEU A 502 8.09 -21.13 26.79
CA LEU A 502 6.65 -21.38 26.62
C LEU A 502 6.06 -20.63 25.42
N GLY A 503 6.66 -19.52 24.99
CA GLY A 503 6.15 -18.69 23.91
C GLY A 503 6.11 -19.41 22.57
N PHE A 504 7.18 -20.14 22.20
CA PHE A 504 7.21 -20.92 20.95
C PHE A 504 6.17 -22.05 20.93
N PRO A 505 6.06 -22.94 21.94
CA PRO A 505 5.01 -23.96 21.99
C PRO A 505 3.60 -23.39 21.93
N ILE A 506 3.30 -22.33 22.68
CA ILE A 506 1.96 -21.72 22.67
C ILE A 506 1.67 -21.11 21.30
N PHE A 507 2.65 -20.46 20.70
CA PHE A 507 2.55 -19.93 19.34
C PHE A 507 2.25 -21.03 18.31
N PHE A 508 3.00 -22.15 18.34
CA PHE A 508 2.72 -23.29 17.46
C PHE A 508 1.38 -23.95 17.77
N LEU A 509 0.94 -23.97 19.03
CA LEU A 509 -0.38 -24.46 19.41
C LEU A 509 -1.50 -23.59 18.83
N ILE A 510 -1.37 -22.26 18.90
CA ILE A 510 -2.33 -21.34 18.29
C ILE A 510 -2.37 -21.52 16.77
N LEU A 511 -1.22 -21.66 16.12
CA LEU A 511 -1.16 -21.97 14.69
C LEU A 511 -1.79 -23.31 14.36
N LEU A 512 -1.54 -24.35 15.18
CA LEU A 512 -2.15 -25.67 15.00
C LEU A 512 -3.68 -25.58 15.09
N VAL A 513 -4.21 -24.87 16.08
CA VAL A 513 -5.66 -24.64 16.22
C VAL A 513 -6.20 -23.88 15.01
N MET A 514 -5.54 -22.80 14.60
CA MET A 514 -5.94 -22.00 13.44
C MET A 514 -6.00 -22.85 12.16
N PHE A 515 -4.94 -23.59 11.84
CA PHE A 515 -4.90 -24.42 10.63
C PHE A 515 -5.85 -25.61 10.71
N THR A 516 -5.92 -26.31 11.84
CA THR A 516 -6.85 -27.43 12.02
C THR A 516 -8.29 -26.96 11.84
N ALA A 517 -8.67 -25.85 12.47
CA ALA A 517 -9.99 -25.27 12.28
C ALA A 517 -10.23 -24.86 10.82
N THR A 518 -9.25 -24.20 10.18
CA THR A 518 -9.34 -23.75 8.79
C THR A 518 -9.52 -24.90 7.79
N PHE A 519 -8.81 -26.02 7.99
CA PHE A 519 -8.91 -27.18 7.13
C PHE A 519 -10.16 -27.99 7.46
N VAL A 520 -10.32 -28.46 8.70
CA VAL A 520 -11.42 -29.36 9.10
C VAL A 520 -12.77 -28.68 8.96
N ILE A 521 -12.95 -27.48 9.51
CA ILE A 521 -14.23 -26.76 9.42
C ILE A 521 -14.46 -26.26 7.99
N GLY A 522 -13.38 -25.93 7.27
CA GLY A 522 -13.44 -25.48 5.88
C GLY A 522 -13.83 -26.56 4.87
N GLN A 523 -13.53 -27.84 5.12
CA GLN A 523 -13.90 -28.95 4.21
C GLN A 523 -15.42 -29.12 4.08
N TYR A 524 -16.18 -29.07 5.17
CA TYR A 524 -17.64 -29.25 5.10
C TYR A 524 -18.35 -28.30 4.11
N PRO A 525 -18.18 -26.97 4.17
CA PRO A 525 -18.78 -26.06 3.19
C PRO A 525 -18.13 -26.16 1.81
N MET A 526 -16.86 -26.59 1.71
CA MET A 526 -16.18 -26.84 0.44
C MET A 526 -16.91 -27.96 -0.33
N ASP A 527 -17.16 -29.09 0.33
CA ASP A 527 -17.86 -30.24 -0.25
C ASP A 527 -19.30 -29.89 -0.66
N TRP A 528 -20.00 -29.06 0.12
CA TRP A 528 -21.36 -28.61 -0.22
C TRP A 528 -21.38 -27.74 -1.48
N ILE A 529 -20.41 -26.85 -1.61
CA ILE A 529 -20.29 -25.98 -2.79
C ILE A 529 -19.90 -26.82 -4.00
N ASP A 530 -18.94 -27.74 -3.85
CA ASP A 530 -18.49 -28.62 -4.92
C ASP A 530 -19.63 -29.50 -5.44
N ALA A 531 -20.39 -30.13 -4.54
CA ALA A 531 -21.58 -30.90 -4.91
C ALA A 531 -22.64 -30.03 -5.63
N ALA A 532 -22.81 -28.77 -5.22
CA ALA A 532 -23.73 -27.85 -5.88
C ALA A 532 -23.26 -27.46 -7.28
N VAL A 533 -21.96 -27.20 -7.47
CA VAL A 533 -21.36 -26.89 -8.78
C VAL A 533 -21.43 -28.10 -9.71
N SER A 534 -21.09 -29.28 -9.21
CA SER A 534 -21.17 -30.54 -9.96
C SER A 534 -22.60 -30.86 -10.41
N ARG A 535 -23.60 -30.61 -9.54
CA ARG A 535 -25.02 -30.75 -9.90
C ARG A 535 -25.46 -29.77 -10.97
N LEU A 536 -24.96 -28.53 -10.92
CA LEU A 536 -25.22 -27.51 -11.94
C LEU A 536 -24.58 -27.90 -13.29
N GLY A 537 -23.34 -28.40 -13.27
CA GLY A 537 -22.64 -28.93 -14.45
C GLY A 537 -23.40 -30.08 -15.11
N GLY A 538 -23.83 -31.07 -14.31
CA GLY A 538 -24.63 -32.19 -14.80
C GLY A 538 -26.01 -31.79 -15.35
N PHE A 539 -26.65 -30.78 -14.75
CA PHE A 539 -27.92 -30.24 -15.25
C PHE A 539 -27.76 -29.61 -16.65
N ILE A 540 -26.70 -28.83 -16.86
CA ILE A 540 -26.42 -28.20 -18.17
C ILE A 540 -26.00 -29.26 -19.19
N ALA A 541 -25.20 -30.25 -18.78
CA ALA A 541 -24.76 -31.32 -19.66
C ALA A 541 -25.91 -32.19 -20.19
N THR A 542 -26.98 -32.36 -19.41
CA THR A 542 -28.16 -33.16 -19.78
C THR A 542 -29.18 -32.38 -20.64
N HIS A 543 -29.23 -31.05 -20.54
CA HIS A 543 -30.20 -30.23 -21.24
C HIS A 543 -29.67 -29.57 -22.53
N MET A 544 -28.35 -29.55 -22.73
CA MET A 544 -27.71 -28.95 -23.90
C MET A 544 -27.23 -30.03 -24.89
N PRO A 545 -27.42 -29.85 -26.22
CA PRO A 545 -26.88 -30.76 -27.22
C PRO A 545 -25.35 -30.80 -27.19
N ASP A 546 -24.78 -31.93 -27.59
CA ASP A 546 -23.33 -32.12 -27.67
C ASP A 546 -22.70 -31.13 -28.65
N GLY A 547 -21.66 -30.44 -28.19
CA GLY A 547 -20.92 -29.49 -29.01
C GLY A 547 -19.96 -28.61 -28.19
N PRO A 548 -19.10 -27.83 -28.87
CA PRO A 548 -18.04 -27.06 -28.22
C PRO A 548 -18.54 -26.06 -27.18
N VAL A 549 -19.77 -25.55 -27.33
CA VAL A 549 -20.39 -24.61 -26.39
C VAL A 549 -20.77 -25.28 -25.08
N LYS A 550 -21.27 -26.53 -25.14
CA LYS A 550 -21.57 -27.34 -23.94
C LYS A 550 -20.28 -27.62 -23.17
N ASP A 551 -19.25 -28.11 -23.85
CA ASP A 551 -17.97 -28.45 -23.23
C ASP A 551 -17.28 -27.19 -22.66
N MET A 552 -17.35 -26.05 -23.36
CA MET A 552 -16.85 -24.77 -22.84
C MET A 552 -17.57 -24.34 -21.55
N LEU A 553 -18.90 -24.47 -21.52
CA LEU A 553 -19.69 -24.05 -20.37
C LEU A 553 -19.48 -24.98 -19.18
N VAL A 554 -19.44 -26.30 -19.39
CA VAL A 554 -19.28 -27.29 -18.33
C VAL A 554 -17.82 -27.36 -17.86
N ASP A 555 -16.88 -27.66 -18.77
CA ASP A 555 -15.48 -27.91 -18.42
C ASP A 555 -14.63 -26.63 -18.34
N GLY A 556 -15.00 -25.58 -19.08
CA GLY A 556 -14.29 -24.30 -19.05
C GLY A 556 -14.81 -23.36 -17.95
N VAL A 557 -16.11 -23.02 -18.00
CA VAL A 557 -16.71 -21.98 -17.15
C VAL A 557 -17.15 -22.51 -15.80
N ILE A 558 -17.98 -23.56 -15.74
CA ILE A 558 -18.54 -24.07 -14.49
C ILE A 558 -17.46 -24.71 -13.64
N SER A 559 -16.62 -25.58 -14.21
CA SER A 559 -15.46 -26.14 -13.53
C SER A 559 -14.48 -25.05 -13.06
N GLY A 560 -14.17 -24.08 -13.92
CA GLY A 560 -13.29 -22.96 -13.57
C GLY A 560 -13.81 -22.05 -12.46
N VAL A 561 -15.09 -21.66 -12.50
CA VAL A 561 -15.74 -20.86 -11.44
C VAL A 561 -15.91 -21.69 -10.16
N GLY A 562 -16.22 -22.98 -10.31
CA GLY A 562 -16.28 -23.97 -9.24
C GLY A 562 -15.02 -23.96 -8.41
N ALA A 563 -13.87 -24.16 -9.06
CA ALA A 563 -12.57 -24.14 -8.41
C ALA A 563 -12.34 -22.88 -7.55
N VAL A 564 -12.79 -21.69 -8.00
CA VAL A 564 -12.63 -20.45 -7.22
C VAL A 564 -13.54 -20.40 -5.99
N ILE A 565 -14.82 -20.76 -6.16
CA ILE A 565 -15.83 -20.62 -5.11
C ILE A 565 -15.64 -21.70 -4.03
N VAL A 566 -15.22 -22.89 -4.43
CA VAL A 566 -14.97 -24.04 -3.54
C VAL A 566 -13.92 -23.70 -2.46
N PHE A 567 -12.87 -22.92 -2.77
CA PHE A 567 -11.88 -22.47 -1.78
C PHE A 567 -12.31 -21.29 -0.89
N LEU A 568 -13.40 -20.60 -1.21
CA LEU A 568 -13.81 -19.39 -0.49
C LEU A 568 -14.02 -19.62 1.02
N PRO A 569 -14.68 -20.69 1.49
CA PRO A 569 -14.92 -20.90 2.93
C PRO A 569 -13.63 -21.01 3.74
N GLN A 570 -12.64 -21.75 3.22
CA GLN A 570 -11.35 -21.91 3.87
C GLN A 570 -10.61 -20.58 3.99
N ILE A 571 -10.65 -19.75 2.95
CA ILE A 571 -10.05 -18.41 2.96
C ILE A 571 -10.76 -17.51 3.98
N LEU A 572 -12.09 -17.57 4.09
CA LEU A 572 -12.85 -16.78 5.06
C LEU A 572 -12.50 -17.17 6.51
N ILE A 573 -12.43 -18.46 6.82
CA ILE A 573 -12.07 -18.95 8.17
C ILE A 573 -10.64 -18.52 8.51
N LEU A 574 -9.71 -18.64 7.56
CA LEU A 574 -8.32 -18.20 7.75
C LEU A 574 -8.26 -16.70 8.06
N TYR A 575 -8.94 -15.86 7.28
CA TYR A 575 -9.01 -14.41 7.52
C TYR A 575 -9.69 -14.04 8.83
N PHE A 576 -10.69 -14.80 9.26
CA PHE A 576 -11.31 -14.64 10.57
C PHE A 576 -10.29 -14.81 11.69
N PHE A 577 -9.47 -15.87 11.66
CA PHE A 577 -8.43 -16.07 12.68
C PHE A 577 -7.33 -15.01 12.62
N ILE A 578 -6.92 -14.59 11.42
CA ILE A 578 -5.93 -13.51 11.26
C ILE A 578 -6.46 -12.20 11.84
N SER A 579 -7.70 -11.82 11.49
CA SER A 579 -8.34 -10.62 12.03
C SER A 579 -8.47 -10.71 13.55
N TYR A 580 -8.79 -11.88 14.09
CA TYR A 580 -8.85 -12.10 15.54
C TYR A 580 -7.48 -11.94 16.20
N MET A 581 -6.40 -12.49 15.62
CA MET A 581 -5.03 -12.36 16.16
C MET A 581 -4.49 -10.92 16.04
N GLU A 582 -4.87 -10.21 14.99
CA GLU A 582 -4.51 -8.81 14.74
C GLU A 582 -5.24 -7.88 15.73
N ASP A 583 -6.56 -7.96 15.79
CA ASP A 583 -7.38 -7.09 16.66
C ASP A 583 -7.20 -7.39 18.16
N SER A 584 -6.79 -8.62 18.52
CA SER A 584 -6.47 -8.97 19.91
C SER A 584 -5.12 -8.43 20.40
N GLY A 585 -4.24 -7.99 19.50
CA GLY A 585 -2.88 -7.58 19.83
C GLY A 585 -1.89 -8.74 20.00
N TYR A 586 -2.31 -9.99 19.84
CA TYR A 586 -1.43 -11.16 19.89
C TYR A 586 -0.39 -11.15 18.74
N MET A 587 -0.77 -10.63 17.57
CA MET A 587 0.09 -10.56 16.38
C MET A 587 1.44 -9.86 16.66
N SER A 588 1.43 -8.77 17.44
CA SER A 588 2.66 -8.05 17.81
C SER A 588 3.60 -8.89 18.69
N ARG A 589 3.06 -9.73 19.59
CA ARG A 589 3.86 -10.64 20.45
C ARG A 589 4.45 -11.78 19.65
N ALA A 590 3.65 -12.38 18.77
CA ALA A 590 4.13 -13.42 17.88
C ALA A 590 5.29 -12.89 17.01
N ALA A 591 5.17 -11.65 16.49
CA ALA A 591 6.24 -11.01 15.72
C ALA A 591 7.49 -10.77 16.57
N PHE A 592 7.33 -10.35 17.83
CA PHE A 592 8.43 -10.18 18.78
C PHE A 592 9.19 -11.50 19.04
N ILE A 593 8.47 -12.61 19.29
CA ILE A 593 9.08 -13.93 19.52
C ILE A 593 9.85 -14.42 18.28
N MET A 594 9.31 -14.16 17.08
CA MET A 594 9.86 -14.62 15.82
C MET A 594 10.97 -13.71 15.26
N ASP A 595 11.14 -12.50 15.80
CA ASP A 595 12.05 -11.50 15.26
C ASP A 595 13.50 -12.01 15.18
N ARG A 596 14.00 -12.66 16.24
CA ARG A 596 15.36 -13.23 16.26
C ARG A 596 15.59 -14.25 15.14
N LEU A 597 14.56 -15.01 14.75
CA LEU A 597 14.66 -15.97 13.65
C LEU A 597 14.60 -15.27 12.29
N MET A 598 13.69 -14.31 12.12
CA MET A 598 13.50 -13.57 10.88
C MET A 598 14.69 -12.66 10.56
N HIS A 599 15.27 -12.01 11.58
CA HIS A 599 16.43 -11.15 11.40
C HIS A 599 17.65 -11.93 10.89
N LYS A 600 17.84 -13.19 11.32
CA LYS A 600 18.87 -14.09 10.76
C LYS A 600 18.65 -14.41 9.27
N MET A 601 17.41 -14.31 8.78
CA MET A 601 17.05 -14.47 7.38
C MET A 601 17.12 -13.15 6.59
N GLY A 602 17.42 -12.03 7.25
CA GLY A 602 17.44 -10.69 6.67
C GLY A 602 16.02 -10.12 6.46
N LEU A 603 15.06 -10.50 7.30
CA LEU A 603 13.67 -10.07 7.26
C LEU A 603 13.22 -9.51 8.62
N HIS A 604 12.22 -8.63 8.58
CA HIS A 604 11.55 -8.11 9.77
C HIS A 604 10.71 -9.20 10.47
N GLY A 605 10.60 -9.21 11.81
CA GLY A 605 9.78 -10.16 12.57
C GLY A 605 8.35 -10.36 12.03
N LYS A 606 7.65 -9.29 11.65
CA LYS A 606 6.30 -9.35 11.02
C LYS A 606 6.22 -10.20 9.73
N SER A 607 7.35 -10.43 9.06
CA SER A 607 7.41 -11.23 7.82
C SER A 607 7.09 -12.71 8.04
N PHE A 608 7.22 -13.22 9.27
CA PHE A 608 6.89 -14.62 9.56
C PHE A 608 5.40 -14.90 9.27
N ILE A 609 4.52 -13.92 9.47
CA ILE A 609 3.06 -14.12 9.44
C ILE A 609 2.60 -14.50 8.03
N PRO A 610 2.93 -13.73 6.98
CA PRO A 610 2.72 -14.17 5.61
C PRO A 610 3.36 -15.54 5.33
N LEU A 611 4.60 -15.79 5.75
CA LEU A 611 5.32 -17.03 5.42
C LEU A 611 4.60 -18.27 5.94
N ILE A 612 4.08 -18.22 7.16
CA ILE A 612 3.30 -19.31 7.73
C ILE A 612 1.97 -19.46 6.99
N MET A 613 1.30 -18.35 6.68
CA MET A 613 0.05 -18.37 5.90
C MET A 613 0.23 -18.97 4.49
N GLY A 614 1.44 -18.85 3.91
CA GLY A 614 1.80 -19.43 2.61
C GLY A 614 1.66 -20.95 2.55
N PHE A 615 1.84 -21.66 3.67
CA PHE A 615 1.57 -23.11 3.74
C PHE A 615 0.09 -23.46 3.56
N GLY A 616 -0.81 -22.52 3.87
CA GLY A 616 -2.22 -22.62 3.50
C GLY A 616 -2.41 -22.26 2.04
N CYS A 617 -2.39 -20.96 1.74
CA CYS A 617 -2.53 -20.46 0.38
C CYS A 617 -1.65 -19.22 0.16
N ASN A 618 -0.93 -19.21 -0.96
CA ASN A 618 -0.02 -18.12 -1.30
C ASN A 618 -0.74 -16.81 -1.63
N VAL A 619 -2.00 -16.84 -2.06
CA VAL A 619 -2.79 -15.64 -2.39
C VAL A 619 -3.06 -14.76 -1.14
N PRO A 620 -3.73 -15.25 -0.08
CA PRO A 620 -3.93 -14.46 1.14
C PRO A 620 -2.61 -14.15 1.84
N ALA A 621 -1.61 -15.03 1.75
CA ALA A 621 -0.29 -14.78 2.30
C ALA A 621 0.38 -13.55 1.66
N VAL A 622 0.36 -13.43 0.33
CA VAL A 622 0.89 -12.25 -0.36
C VAL A 622 0.15 -10.99 0.07
N MET A 623 -1.19 -11.04 0.18
CA MET A 623 -1.98 -9.89 0.65
C MET A 623 -1.68 -9.52 2.11
N ALA A 624 -1.32 -10.49 2.96
CA ALA A 624 -0.95 -10.25 4.35
C ALA A 624 0.40 -9.52 4.48
N THR A 625 1.25 -9.51 3.45
CA THR A 625 2.53 -8.79 3.48
C THR A 625 2.39 -7.28 3.65
N ARG A 626 1.20 -6.71 3.38
CA ARG A 626 0.86 -5.29 3.65
C ARG A 626 1.13 -4.85 5.09
N THR A 627 1.10 -5.79 6.03
CA THR A 627 1.36 -5.55 7.47
C THR A 627 2.84 -5.29 7.78
N ILE A 628 3.74 -5.57 6.82
CA ILE A 628 5.18 -5.33 6.94
C ILE A 628 5.47 -3.89 6.53
N GLU A 629 5.95 -3.07 7.45
CA GLU A 629 6.25 -1.64 7.23
C GLU A 629 7.43 -1.45 6.26
N SER A 630 8.54 -2.17 6.49
CA SER A 630 9.71 -2.10 5.62
C SER A 630 9.39 -2.58 4.20
N ARG A 631 9.47 -1.66 3.23
CA ARG A 631 9.26 -1.96 1.80
C ARG A 631 10.20 -3.07 1.29
N ARG A 632 11.44 -3.09 1.78
CA ARG A 632 12.44 -4.13 1.46
C ARG A 632 11.97 -5.49 1.96
N SER A 633 11.70 -5.61 3.26
CA SER A 633 11.22 -6.87 3.86
C SER A 633 9.90 -7.32 3.22
N ARG A 634 8.98 -6.39 2.94
CA ARG A 634 7.70 -6.67 2.27
C ARG A 634 7.92 -7.32 0.91
N LEU A 635 8.77 -6.72 0.07
CA LEU A 635 9.04 -7.22 -1.27
C LEU A 635 9.76 -8.57 -1.25
N VAL A 636 10.79 -8.73 -0.41
CA VAL A 636 11.50 -10.02 -0.29
C VAL A 636 10.54 -11.11 0.18
N THR A 637 9.69 -10.83 1.17
CA THR A 637 8.68 -11.77 1.66
C THR A 637 7.71 -12.16 0.54
N MET A 638 7.18 -11.21 -0.24
CA MET A 638 6.32 -11.51 -1.40
C MET A 638 7.01 -12.41 -2.43
N LEU A 639 8.31 -12.21 -2.65
CA LEU A 639 9.06 -13.01 -3.61
C LEU A 639 9.30 -14.43 -3.11
N ILE A 640 9.58 -14.66 -1.84
CA ILE A 640 9.87 -16.01 -1.30
C ILE A 640 8.61 -16.83 -0.96
N LEU A 641 7.45 -16.19 -0.77
CA LEU A 641 6.18 -16.87 -0.46
C LEU A 641 5.83 -18.03 -1.40
N PRO A 642 5.96 -17.92 -2.73
CA PRO A 642 5.78 -19.03 -3.67
C PRO A 642 6.57 -20.32 -3.38
N LEU A 643 7.67 -20.22 -2.62
CA LEU A 643 8.51 -21.36 -2.23
C LEU A 643 7.91 -22.14 -1.05
N MET A 644 6.91 -21.57 -0.37
CA MET A 644 6.12 -22.28 0.63
C MET A 644 5.12 -23.20 -0.05
N SER A 645 5.02 -24.43 0.45
CA SER A 645 4.13 -25.44 -0.13
C SER A 645 2.70 -25.24 0.36
N CYS A 646 1.85 -24.69 -0.51
CA CYS A 646 0.42 -24.49 -0.26
C CYS A 646 -0.39 -25.79 -0.36
N SER A 647 -1.58 -25.82 0.24
CA SER A 647 -2.49 -26.98 0.26
C SER A 647 -2.83 -27.52 -1.13
N ALA A 648 -2.96 -26.64 -2.13
CA ALA A 648 -3.27 -27.01 -3.52
C ALA A 648 -2.21 -27.91 -4.19
N ARG A 649 -1.02 -28.07 -3.60
CA ARG A 649 0.01 -29.00 -4.09
C ARG A 649 -0.13 -30.42 -3.52
N LEU A 650 -0.93 -30.59 -2.46
CA LEU A 650 -1.07 -31.87 -1.76
C LEU A 650 -1.58 -33.01 -2.67
N PRO A 651 -2.58 -32.82 -3.55
CA PRO A 651 -3.03 -33.90 -4.45
C PRO A 651 -1.91 -34.43 -5.33
N ILE A 652 -1.05 -33.54 -5.85
CA ILE A 652 0.11 -33.92 -6.67
C ILE A 652 1.12 -34.72 -5.83
N TYR A 653 1.38 -34.26 -4.61
CA TYR A 653 2.31 -34.94 -3.72
C TYR A 653 1.82 -36.34 -3.39
N VAL A 654 0.56 -36.47 -2.96
CA VAL A 654 -0.09 -37.76 -2.65
C VAL A 654 -0.11 -38.67 -3.87
N MET A 655 -0.41 -38.15 -5.06
CA MET A 655 -0.44 -38.91 -6.30
C MET A 655 0.93 -39.52 -6.62
N ILE A 656 1.98 -38.71 -6.66
CA ILE A 656 3.32 -39.18 -7.05
C ILE A 656 3.96 -40.03 -5.95
N THR A 657 3.84 -39.64 -4.68
CA THR A 657 4.37 -40.45 -3.57
C THR A 657 3.62 -41.77 -3.43
N GLY A 658 2.30 -41.76 -3.69
CA GLY A 658 1.45 -42.94 -3.73
C GLY A 658 1.92 -43.95 -4.79
N SER A 659 2.29 -43.46 -5.98
CA SER A 659 2.72 -44.29 -7.11
C SER A 659 4.16 -44.80 -7.02
N PHE A 660 5.13 -44.00 -6.56
CA PHE A 660 6.56 -44.36 -6.67
C PHE A 660 7.24 -44.74 -5.34
N PHE A 661 6.68 -44.33 -4.20
CA PHE A 661 7.33 -44.53 -2.91
C PHE A 661 6.60 -45.61 -2.11
N ALA A 662 7.37 -46.55 -1.57
CA ALA A 662 6.83 -47.55 -0.64
C ALA A 662 6.19 -46.87 0.57
N MET A 663 5.14 -47.49 1.14
CA MET A 663 4.33 -46.95 2.25
C MET A 663 5.17 -46.33 3.38
N LYS A 664 6.28 -46.98 3.74
CA LYS A 664 7.20 -46.52 4.80
C LYS A 664 7.88 -45.17 4.49
N TYR A 665 8.14 -44.86 3.22
CA TYR A 665 8.90 -43.68 2.80
C TYR A 665 8.03 -42.54 2.27
N ARG A 666 6.72 -42.74 2.06
CA ARG A 666 5.81 -41.69 1.55
C ARG A 666 5.79 -40.43 2.42
N SER A 667 5.64 -40.60 3.74
CA SER A 667 5.64 -39.48 4.69
C SER A 667 6.99 -38.77 4.75
N LEU A 668 8.10 -39.53 4.68
CA LEU A 668 9.45 -38.96 4.66
C LEU A 668 9.71 -38.17 3.38
N ALA A 669 9.25 -38.66 2.22
CA ALA A 669 9.35 -37.97 0.95
C ALA A 669 8.58 -36.64 0.99
N MET A 670 7.34 -36.64 1.48
CA MET A 670 6.57 -35.40 1.67
C MET A 670 7.28 -34.43 2.63
N LEU A 671 7.73 -34.91 3.79
CA LEU A 671 8.44 -34.08 4.77
C LEU A 671 9.70 -33.45 4.16
N SER A 672 10.44 -34.20 3.35
CA SER A 672 11.64 -33.69 2.68
C SER A 672 11.33 -32.52 1.75
N LEU A 673 10.20 -32.56 1.01
CA LEU A 673 9.78 -31.46 0.12
C LEU A 673 9.46 -30.19 0.92
N TYR A 674 8.76 -30.31 2.05
CA TYR A 674 8.47 -29.16 2.91
C TYR A 674 9.74 -28.53 3.47
N ILE A 675 10.69 -29.36 3.93
CA ILE A 675 11.99 -28.89 4.43
C ILE A 675 12.77 -28.20 3.31
N ILE A 676 12.83 -28.79 2.11
CA ILE A 676 13.53 -28.20 0.97
C ILE A 676 12.91 -26.84 0.60
N GLY A 677 11.58 -26.73 0.57
CA GLY A 677 10.90 -25.45 0.31
C GLY A 677 11.29 -24.36 1.32
N ILE A 678 11.30 -24.69 2.61
CA ILE A 678 11.71 -23.77 3.69
C ILE A 678 13.18 -23.37 3.53
N VAL A 679 14.07 -24.34 3.29
CA VAL A 679 15.51 -24.07 3.12
C VAL A 679 15.74 -23.17 1.90
N MET A 680 15.07 -23.45 0.77
CA MET A 680 15.16 -22.62 -0.42
C MET A 680 14.62 -21.20 -0.17
N ALA A 681 13.52 -21.06 0.58
CA ALA A 681 13.02 -19.74 0.98
C ALA A 681 14.03 -18.96 1.82
N VAL A 682 14.74 -19.62 2.76
CA VAL A 682 15.80 -19.00 3.56
C VAL A 682 16.98 -18.56 2.70
N VAL A 683 17.44 -19.42 1.78
CA VAL A 683 18.55 -19.11 0.87
C VAL A 683 18.20 -17.94 -0.05
N MET A 684 17.02 -17.97 -0.67
CA MET A 684 16.55 -16.91 -1.57
C MET A 684 16.28 -15.61 -0.83
N SER A 685 15.78 -15.66 0.41
CA SER A 685 15.61 -14.48 1.27
C SER A 685 16.93 -13.74 1.46
N ARG A 686 18.00 -14.47 1.84
CA ARG A 686 19.33 -13.86 2.00
C ARG A 686 19.88 -13.31 0.69
N LEU A 687 19.73 -14.06 -0.41
CA LEU A 687 20.19 -13.63 -1.72
C LEU A 687 19.49 -12.33 -2.16
N PHE A 688 18.17 -12.25 -2.02
CA PHE A 688 17.40 -11.06 -2.40
C PHE A 688 17.64 -9.87 -1.48
N SER A 689 17.76 -10.10 -0.17
CA SER A 689 18.09 -9.03 0.78
C SER A 689 19.45 -8.42 0.48
N VAL A 690 20.45 -9.19 0.03
CA VAL A 690 21.79 -8.65 -0.28
C VAL A 690 21.87 -8.05 -1.70
N PHE A 691 21.35 -8.74 -2.72
CA PHE A 691 21.64 -8.40 -4.12
C PHE A 691 20.53 -7.63 -4.84
N VAL A 692 19.25 -7.85 -4.50
CA VAL A 692 18.12 -7.34 -5.30
C VAL A 692 17.52 -6.07 -4.70
N VAL A 693 17.40 -5.99 -3.38
CA VAL A 693 16.72 -4.86 -2.71
C VAL A 693 17.64 -4.20 -1.68
N LYS A 694 18.33 -3.14 -2.10
CA LYS A 694 19.22 -2.32 -1.25
C LYS A 694 18.42 -1.27 -0.48
N GLY A 695 18.69 -1.14 0.83
CA GLY A 695 18.08 -0.15 1.73
C GLY A 695 18.48 -0.43 3.18
N GLU A 696 18.46 0.59 4.04
CA GLU A 696 18.75 0.47 5.48
C GLU A 696 17.60 -0.25 6.19
N ASP A 697 17.93 -1.10 7.17
CA ASP A 697 16.93 -1.74 8.01
C ASP A 697 16.38 -0.69 8.97
N THR A 698 15.06 -0.44 8.90
CA THR A 698 14.36 0.34 9.92
C THR A 698 14.62 -0.34 11.27
N PRO A 699 15.07 0.39 12.31
CA PRO A 699 15.25 -0.17 13.64
C PRO A 699 13.98 -0.93 14.06
N PHE A 700 14.13 -2.11 14.65
CA PHE A 700 13.00 -2.88 15.16
C PHE A 700 12.44 -2.20 16.42
N VAL A 701 11.64 -1.17 16.22
CA VAL A 701 10.90 -0.47 17.28
C VAL A 701 9.43 -0.80 17.07
N MET A 702 8.89 -1.68 17.92
CA MET A 702 7.49 -2.07 17.88
C MET A 702 6.84 -1.76 19.22
N GLU A 703 5.80 -0.93 19.20
CA GLU A 703 4.89 -0.85 20.34
C GLU A 703 4.10 -2.16 20.45
N LEU A 704 4.05 -2.73 21.65
CA LEU A 704 3.16 -3.83 21.98
C LEU A 704 1.83 -3.23 22.47
N PRO A 705 0.75 -3.20 21.66
CA PRO A 705 -0.53 -2.64 22.10
C PRO A 705 -1.11 -3.46 23.26
N PRO A 706 -1.93 -2.93 24.17
CA PRO A 706 -2.57 -3.76 25.20
C PRO A 706 -3.49 -4.83 24.57
N TYR A 707 -3.72 -5.96 25.28
CA TYR A 707 -4.70 -6.95 24.79
C TYR A 707 -6.10 -6.34 24.81
N ARG A 708 -6.81 -6.46 23.69
CA ARG A 708 -8.19 -6.00 23.55
C ARG A 708 -9.04 -7.15 23.04
N PHE A 709 -10.25 -7.31 23.54
CA PHE A 709 -11.18 -8.29 22.97
C PHE A 709 -11.83 -7.71 21.71
N PRO A 710 -11.66 -8.34 20.54
CA PRO A 710 -12.23 -7.83 19.30
C PRO A 710 -13.76 -7.95 19.28
N THR A 711 -14.43 -6.98 18.63
CA THR A 711 -15.89 -7.04 18.47
C THR A 711 -16.27 -7.97 17.31
N TRP A 712 -17.22 -8.87 17.52
CA TRP A 712 -17.69 -9.81 16.48
C TRP A 712 -18.15 -9.12 15.18
N LYS A 713 -18.71 -7.90 15.30
CA LYS A 713 -19.11 -7.08 14.16
C LYS A 713 -17.92 -6.63 13.31
N ALA A 714 -16.78 -6.28 13.94
CA ALA A 714 -15.58 -5.87 13.23
C ALA A 714 -14.96 -7.06 12.47
N ILE A 715 -14.76 -8.19 13.16
CA ILE A 715 -14.19 -9.41 12.57
C ILE A 715 -15.04 -9.88 11.39
N GLY A 716 -16.38 -9.94 11.55
CA GLY A 716 -17.29 -10.37 10.50
C GLY A 716 -17.25 -9.47 9.26
N ARG A 717 -17.23 -8.14 9.46
CA ARG A 717 -17.12 -7.18 8.36
C ARG A 717 -15.78 -7.32 7.62
N HIS A 718 -14.67 -7.39 8.35
CA HIS A 718 -13.34 -7.54 7.74
C HIS A 718 -13.21 -8.86 6.97
N THR A 719 -13.71 -9.95 7.53
CA THR A 719 -13.70 -11.28 6.89
C THR A 719 -14.50 -11.25 5.59
N TRP A 720 -15.71 -10.65 5.59
CA TRP A 720 -16.55 -10.53 4.40
C TRP A 720 -15.94 -9.63 3.32
N GLU A 721 -15.39 -8.47 3.70
CA GLU A 721 -14.71 -7.57 2.77
C GLU A 721 -13.53 -8.26 2.07
N LYS A 722 -12.76 -9.06 2.80
CA LYS A 722 -11.64 -9.83 2.25
C LYS A 722 -12.12 -10.95 1.32
N GLY A 723 -13.17 -11.68 1.70
CA GLY A 723 -13.80 -12.67 0.82
C GLY A 723 -14.31 -12.06 -0.49
N LYS A 724 -14.99 -10.91 -0.41
CA LYS A 724 -15.46 -10.17 -1.59
C LYS A 724 -14.30 -9.71 -2.48
N GLN A 725 -13.21 -9.23 -1.89
CA GLN A 725 -12.00 -8.84 -2.62
C GLN A 725 -11.39 -10.04 -3.36
N TYR A 726 -11.30 -11.21 -2.71
CA TYR A 726 -10.83 -12.45 -3.33
C TYR A 726 -11.70 -12.82 -4.54
N LEU A 727 -13.03 -12.89 -4.37
CA LEU A 727 -13.93 -13.30 -5.44
C LEU A 727 -13.89 -12.34 -6.64
N LYS A 728 -13.90 -11.02 -6.39
CA LYS A 728 -13.89 -10.00 -7.45
C LYS A 728 -12.56 -9.94 -8.20
N LYS A 729 -11.43 -10.09 -7.51
CA LYS A 729 -10.09 -9.97 -8.13
C LYS A 729 -9.62 -11.28 -8.76
N MET A 730 -9.87 -12.42 -8.14
CA MET A 730 -9.35 -13.72 -8.57
C MET A 730 -10.32 -14.48 -9.47
N GLY A 731 -11.63 -14.37 -9.23
CA GLY A 731 -12.65 -15.09 -10.00
C GLY A 731 -12.56 -14.81 -11.51
N GLY A 732 -12.42 -13.53 -11.90
CA GLY A 732 -12.29 -13.17 -13.32
C GLY A 732 -11.00 -13.67 -13.96
N ILE A 733 -9.88 -13.69 -13.23
CA ILE A 733 -8.59 -14.13 -13.76
C ILE A 733 -8.58 -15.65 -13.95
N ILE A 734 -9.08 -16.40 -12.97
CA ILE A 734 -9.13 -17.86 -13.02
C ILE A 734 -10.13 -18.31 -14.10
N LEU A 735 -11.28 -17.66 -14.24
CA LEU A 735 -12.24 -17.94 -15.32
C LEU A 735 -11.60 -17.78 -16.71
N VAL A 736 -10.86 -16.70 -16.95
CA VAL A 736 -10.18 -16.51 -18.24
C VAL A 736 -9.11 -17.59 -18.45
N ALA A 737 -8.35 -17.93 -17.41
CA ALA A 737 -7.34 -18.98 -17.47
C ALA A 737 -7.96 -20.37 -17.74
N SER A 738 -9.07 -20.72 -17.10
CA SER A 738 -9.74 -22.01 -17.29
C SER A 738 -10.31 -22.14 -18.71
N ILE A 739 -10.90 -21.08 -19.26
CA ILE A 739 -11.37 -21.05 -20.65
C ILE A 739 -10.20 -21.24 -21.63
N ILE A 740 -9.05 -20.59 -21.37
CA ILE A 740 -7.85 -20.75 -22.22
C ILE A 740 -7.31 -22.18 -22.14
N VAL A 741 -7.19 -22.75 -20.94
CA VAL A 741 -6.71 -24.14 -20.75
C VAL A 741 -7.66 -25.12 -21.43
N TRP A 742 -8.97 -24.94 -21.26
CA TRP A 742 -9.99 -25.72 -21.97
C TRP A 742 -9.83 -25.61 -23.49
N ALA A 743 -9.72 -24.39 -24.04
CA ALA A 743 -9.60 -24.18 -25.48
C ALA A 743 -8.31 -24.82 -26.05
N LEU A 744 -7.20 -24.76 -25.31
CA LEU A 744 -5.95 -25.40 -25.70
C LEU A 744 -6.00 -26.93 -25.60
N GLY A 745 -6.78 -27.48 -24.65
CA GLY A 745 -7.01 -28.91 -24.52
C GLY A 745 -8.04 -29.47 -25.51
N TYR A 746 -8.98 -28.65 -25.96
CA TYR A 746 -10.09 -29.05 -26.82
C TYR A 746 -9.74 -29.01 -28.31
N PHE A 747 -8.97 -28.01 -28.75
CA PHE A 747 -8.63 -27.82 -30.16
C PHE A 747 -7.20 -28.30 -30.48
N PRO A 748 -6.93 -28.76 -31.73
CA PRO A 748 -7.88 -29.00 -32.81
C PRO A 748 -8.79 -30.22 -32.57
N LEU A 749 -10.01 -30.19 -33.12
CA LEU A 749 -10.89 -31.36 -33.15
C LEU A 749 -10.25 -32.44 -34.04
N PRO A 750 -10.15 -33.70 -33.57
CA PRO A 750 -9.59 -34.78 -34.38
C PRO A 750 -10.43 -35.04 -35.64
N ASP A 751 -9.77 -35.47 -36.72
CA ASP A 751 -10.45 -35.90 -37.95
C ASP A 751 -11.29 -37.19 -37.74
N ASP A 752 -10.98 -37.99 -36.71
CA ASP A 752 -11.71 -39.19 -36.31
C ASP A 752 -12.55 -38.96 -35.02
N PRO A 753 -13.90 -38.99 -35.11
CA PRO A 753 -14.79 -38.84 -33.95
C PRO A 753 -14.68 -39.94 -32.88
N HIS A 754 -14.12 -41.11 -33.21
CA HIS A 754 -14.03 -42.28 -32.31
C HIS A 754 -12.67 -42.42 -31.62
N MET A 755 -11.79 -41.43 -31.77
CA MET A 755 -10.45 -41.47 -31.20
C MET A 755 -10.49 -41.38 -29.66
N ASP A 756 -9.68 -42.20 -29.00
CA ASP A 756 -9.57 -42.30 -27.54
C ASP A 756 -9.21 -40.94 -26.89
N ARG A 757 -9.68 -40.68 -25.67
CA ARG A 757 -9.54 -39.37 -24.98
C ARG A 757 -8.06 -38.99 -24.81
N GLN A 758 -7.19 -39.99 -24.58
CA GLN A 758 -5.74 -39.81 -24.51
C GLN A 758 -5.13 -39.34 -25.84
N ALA A 759 -5.49 -39.99 -26.95
CA ALA A 759 -5.00 -39.64 -28.29
C ALA A 759 -5.51 -38.25 -28.72
N ARG A 760 -6.72 -37.88 -28.30
CA ARG A 760 -7.29 -36.54 -28.53
C ARG A 760 -6.48 -35.47 -27.81
N GLN A 761 -6.14 -35.71 -26.55
CA GLN A 761 -5.35 -34.78 -25.76
C GLN A 761 -3.90 -34.68 -26.27
N GLU A 762 -3.34 -35.74 -26.86
CA GLU A 762 -2.02 -35.70 -27.50
C GLU A 762 -1.98 -34.81 -28.75
N GLN A 763 -3.07 -34.78 -29.54
CA GLN A 763 -3.16 -33.97 -30.77
C GLN A 763 -3.58 -32.51 -30.52
N SER A 764 -4.12 -32.23 -29.33
CA SER A 764 -4.54 -30.89 -28.90
C SER A 764 -3.39 -29.87 -28.89
N TYR A 765 -3.71 -28.58 -28.91
CA TYR A 765 -2.72 -27.50 -28.84
C TYR A 765 -1.90 -27.56 -27.55
N ILE A 766 -2.49 -27.97 -26.41
CA ILE A 766 -1.73 -28.15 -25.17
C ILE A 766 -0.74 -29.32 -25.28
N GLY A 767 -1.11 -30.41 -25.96
CA GLY A 767 -0.23 -31.54 -26.26
C GLY A 767 0.91 -31.16 -27.20
N GLN A 768 0.62 -30.41 -28.26
CA GLN A 768 1.64 -29.87 -29.19
C GLN A 768 2.61 -28.91 -28.50
N LEU A 769 2.09 -28.04 -27.62
CA LEU A 769 2.92 -27.12 -26.84
C LEU A 769 3.81 -27.87 -25.85
N GLY A 770 3.30 -28.93 -25.22
CA GLY A 770 4.09 -29.85 -24.40
C GLY A 770 5.26 -30.47 -25.16
N LYS A 771 5.01 -31.07 -26.34
CA LYS A 771 6.07 -31.64 -27.21
C LYS A 771 7.07 -30.60 -27.70
N THR A 772 6.64 -29.35 -27.88
CA THR A 772 7.52 -28.24 -28.28
C THR A 772 8.46 -27.82 -27.14
N VAL A 773 7.96 -27.89 -25.90
CA VAL A 773 8.69 -27.50 -24.69
C VAL A 773 9.57 -28.65 -24.14
N GLU A 774 9.25 -29.90 -24.46
CA GLU A 774 9.94 -31.12 -24.03
C GLU A 774 11.48 -31.08 -24.13
N PRO A 775 12.11 -30.57 -25.22
CA PRO A 775 13.57 -30.51 -25.30
C PRO A 775 14.22 -29.69 -24.16
N LEU A 776 13.51 -28.69 -23.64
CA LEU A 776 13.99 -27.86 -22.53
C LEU A 776 13.93 -28.62 -21.19
N PHE A 777 12.99 -29.55 -21.05
CA PHE A 777 12.74 -30.29 -19.82
C PHE A 777 13.42 -31.66 -19.76
N ARG A 778 13.85 -32.19 -20.91
CA ARG A 778 14.62 -33.44 -21.03
C ARG A 778 15.83 -33.56 -20.08
N PRO A 779 16.61 -32.51 -19.77
CA PRO A 779 17.71 -32.61 -18.79
C PRO A 779 17.27 -32.96 -17.35
N GLN A 780 15.97 -32.89 -17.05
CA GLN A 780 15.36 -33.27 -15.77
C GLN A 780 14.73 -34.67 -15.81
N GLY A 781 14.82 -35.38 -16.95
CA GLY A 781 14.19 -36.68 -17.17
C GLY A 781 12.69 -36.62 -17.47
N PHE A 782 12.14 -35.44 -17.82
CA PHE A 782 10.72 -35.29 -18.10
C PHE A 782 10.38 -35.66 -19.56
N ASN A 783 9.12 -36.04 -19.76
CA ASN A 783 8.51 -36.26 -21.06
C ASN A 783 7.42 -35.22 -21.32
N TRP A 784 6.96 -35.13 -22.58
CA TRP A 784 5.90 -34.18 -22.95
C TRP A 784 4.63 -34.28 -22.09
N LYS A 785 4.26 -35.48 -21.57
CA LYS A 785 3.08 -35.65 -20.72
C LYS A 785 3.25 -34.97 -19.35
N LEU A 786 4.43 -35.10 -18.74
CA LEU A 786 4.76 -34.38 -17.50
C LEU A 786 4.79 -32.86 -17.73
N ASP A 787 5.32 -32.43 -18.89
CA ASP A 787 5.37 -31.02 -19.25
C ASP A 787 3.97 -30.42 -19.47
N VAL A 788 3.07 -31.14 -20.13
CA VAL A 788 1.64 -30.75 -20.25
C VAL A 788 0.99 -30.61 -18.87
N GLY A 789 1.27 -31.54 -17.95
CA GLY A 789 0.82 -31.43 -16.56
C GLY A 789 1.28 -30.13 -15.89
N LEU A 790 2.57 -29.78 -16.02
CA LEU A 790 3.12 -28.53 -15.46
C LEU A 790 2.51 -27.27 -16.09
N LEU A 791 2.28 -27.30 -17.40
CA LEU A 791 1.68 -26.19 -18.16
C LEU A 791 0.21 -25.97 -17.76
N ALA A 792 -0.57 -27.04 -17.62
CA ALA A 792 -1.95 -26.97 -17.13
C ALA A 792 -2.00 -26.43 -15.68
N GLY A 793 -0.99 -26.76 -14.87
CA GLY A 793 -0.83 -26.30 -13.49
C GLY A 793 -0.53 -24.80 -13.31
N VAL A 794 -0.30 -24.04 -14.38
CA VAL A 794 -0.05 -22.60 -14.32
C VAL A 794 -1.28 -21.86 -13.78
N GLY A 795 -2.48 -22.21 -14.25
CA GLY A 795 -3.74 -21.62 -13.80
C GLY A 795 -4.05 -21.92 -12.34
N ALA A 796 -4.22 -23.19 -12.02
CA ALA A 796 -4.45 -23.72 -10.68
C ALA A 796 -3.64 -25.01 -10.48
N LYS A 797 -3.11 -25.23 -9.28
CA LYS A 797 -2.11 -26.29 -9.06
C LYS A 797 -2.75 -27.68 -9.01
N GLU A 798 -3.95 -27.80 -8.47
CA GLU A 798 -4.69 -29.06 -8.41
C GLU A 798 -4.97 -29.66 -9.81
N ILE A 799 -5.05 -28.82 -10.84
CA ILE A 799 -5.27 -29.25 -12.24
C ILE A 799 -4.15 -30.17 -12.74
N VAL A 800 -2.93 -30.10 -12.17
CA VAL A 800 -1.82 -30.99 -12.54
C VAL A 800 -2.19 -32.45 -12.30
N ALA A 801 -2.80 -32.77 -11.16
CA ALA A 801 -3.16 -34.13 -10.79
C ALA A 801 -4.25 -34.69 -11.74
N SER A 802 -5.29 -33.90 -11.99
CA SER A 802 -6.35 -34.25 -12.95
C SER A 802 -5.79 -34.44 -14.37
N THR A 803 -4.96 -33.52 -14.86
CA THR A 803 -4.36 -33.60 -16.21
C THR A 803 -3.47 -34.84 -16.38
N MET A 804 -2.67 -35.19 -15.36
CA MET A 804 -1.88 -36.41 -15.37
C MET A 804 -2.75 -37.66 -15.31
N GLY A 805 -3.84 -37.62 -14.54
CA GLY A 805 -4.85 -38.68 -14.48
C GLY A 805 -5.48 -38.99 -15.84
N VAL A 806 -5.86 -37.95 -16.60
CA VAL A 806 -6.40 -38.10 -17.97
C VAL A 806 -5.33 -38.70 -18.89
N LEU A 807 -4.14 -38.08 -18.94
CA LEU A 807 -3.08 -38.41 -19.90
C LEU A 807 -2.49 -39.81 -19.72
N TYR A 808 -2.49 -40.35 -18.49
CA TYR A 808 -1.95 -41.67 -18.20
C TYR A 808 -3.05 -42.71 -17.97
N SER A 809 -4.09 -42.40 -17.22
CA SER A 809 -5.06 -43.39 -16.75
C SER A 809 -6.46 -43.28 -17.34
N ASP A 810 -6.78 -42.22 -18.08
CA ASP A 810 -8.14 -41.83 -18.51
C ASP A 810 -9.10 -41.71 -17.31
N ASP A 811 -8.59 -41.18 -16.21
CA ASP A 811 -9.28 -41.09 -14.93
C ASP A 811 -8.99 -39.73 -14.29
N ASP A 812 -10.02 -38.92 -14.10
CA ASP A 812 -9.90 -37.54 -13.62
C ASP A 812 -9.98 -37.46 -12.09
N SER A 813 -10.31 -38.57 -11.40
CA SER A 813 -10.54 -38.64 -9.93
C SER A 813 -9.28 -38.41 -9.08
N PHE A 814 -8.09 -38.36 -9.68
CA PHE A 814 -6.83 -38.12 -8.97
C PHE A 814 -6.75 -36.72 -8.32
N SER A 815 -7.54 -35.74 -8.77
CA SER A 815 -7.59 -34.42 -8.12
C SER A 815 -8.31 -34.41 -6.77
N ASP A 816 -9.19 -35.39 -6.54
CA ASP A 816 -10.11 -35.39 -5.40
C ASP A 816 -9.52 -36.14 -4.20
N ASP A 817 -8.45 -36.91 -4.43
CA ASP A 817 -7.72 -37.65 -3.41
C ASP A 817 -6.78 -36.74 -2.60
N ASN A 818 -7.27 -36.31 -1.44
CA ASN A 818 -6.46 -35.64 -0.41
C ASN A 818 -5.84 -36.59 0.62
N SER A 819 -6.11 -37.91 0.50
CA SER A 819 -5.63 -38.96 1.40
C SER A 819 -5.21 -40.19 0.60
N TYR A 820 -4.37 -41.06 1.19
CA TYR A 820 -4.02 -42.35 0.58
C TYR A 820 -5.19 -43.33 0.69
N SER A 821 -6.29 -43.07 0.00
CA SER A 821 -7.41 -44.00 -0.20
C SER A 821 -6.96 -45.08 -1.18
N ASP A 822 -6.93 -46.32 -0.70
CA ASP A 822 -6.51 -47.50 -1.46
C ASP A 822 -7.63 -47.96 -2.40
N GLU A 823 -8.02 -47.12 -3.37
CA GLU A 823 -8.81 -47.60 -4.50
C GLU A 823 -7.90 -48.43 -5.42
N THR A 824 -8.06 -49.73 -5.26
CA THR A 824 -7.37 -50.84 -5.91
C THR A 824 -6.88 -50.54 -7.34
N GLY A 825 -5.58 -50.22 -7.46
CA GLY A 825 -4.83 -50.29 -8.71
C GLY A 825 -4.55 -48.98 -9.45
N LYS A 826 -5.16 -47.85 -9.08
CA LYS A 826 -4.96 -46.57 -9.82
C LYS A 826 -3.53 -46.05 -9.77
N TYR A 827 -2.93 -46.02 -8.56
CA TYR A 827 -1.55 -45.61 -8.36
C TYR A 827 -0.54 -46.56 -9.00
N THR A 828 -0.85 -47.86 -9.01
CA THR A 828 -0.03 -48.90 -9.65
C THR A 828 -0.06 -48.81 -11.17
N LYS A 829 -1.22 -48.47 -11.77
CA LYS A 829 -1.35 -48.20 -13.21
C LYS A 829 -0.50 -47.00 -13.60
N LEU A 830 -0.57 -45.91 -12.84
CA LEU A 830 0.21 -44.69 -13.07
C LEU A 830 1.72 -44.96 -12.97
N HIS A 831 2.15 -45.68 -11.94
CA HIS A 831 3.55 -46.11 -11.78
C HIS A 831 4.04 -46.88 -13.01
N ARG A 832 3.28 -47.90 -13.46
CA ARG A 832 3.66 -48.73 -14.61
C ARG A 832 3.83 -47.90 -15.88
N LEU A 833 2.90 -46.98 -16.16
CA LEU A 833 2.89 -46.23 -17.41
C LEU A 833 4.01 -45.18 -17.47
N ILE A 834 4.27 -44.48 -16.36
CA ILE A 834 5.39 -43.53 -16.30
C ILE A 834 6.73 -44.28 -16.42
N THR A 835 6.90 -45.42 -15.74
CA THR A 835 8.11 -46.24 -15.87
C THR A 835 8.30 -46.76 -17.31
N GLN A 836 7.23 -47.10 -18.01
CA GLN A 836 7.27 -47.45 -19.44
C GLN A 836 7.71 -46.29 -20.33
N ASP A 837 7.22 -45.07 -20.06
CA ASP A 837 7.61 -43.89 -20.84
C ASP A 837 9.08 -43.51 -20.57
N VAL A 838 9.56 -43.65 -19.33
CA VAL A 838 10.99 -43.47 -18.98
C VAL A 838 11.87 -44.52 -19.66
N ALA A 839 11.44 -45.79 -19.68
CA ALA A 839 12.14 -46.85 -20.40
C ALA A 839 12.31 -46.53 -21.90
N LYS A 840 11.25 -46.00 -22.54
CA LYS A 840 11.30 -45.57 -23.94
C LYS A 840 12.20 -44.36 -24.15
N LEU A 841 12.14 -43.37 -23.25
CA LEU A 841 12.92 -42.12 -23.35
C LEU A 841 14.43 -42.39 -23.30
N HIS A 842 14.85 -43.35 -22.46
CA HIS A 842 16.26 -43.70 -22.25
C HIS A 842 16.72 -44.93 -23.04
N GLY A 843 15.81 -45.66 -23.70
CA GLY A 843 16.13 -46.87 -24.47
C GLY A 843 16.60 -48.05 -23.61
N ILE A 844 16.12 -48.14 -22.36
CA ILE A 844 16.53 -49.13 -21.35
C ILE A 844 15.40 -50.11 -21.02
N SER A 845 15.72 -51.23 -20.36
CA SER A 845 14.71 -52.22 -19.96
C SER A 845 13.82 -51.68 -18.83
N TYR A 846 12.60 -52.21 -18.69
CA TYR A 846 11.65 -51.77 -17.64
C TYR A 846 12.24 -51.87 -16.22
N ARG A 847 13.05 -52.90 -15.94
CA ARG A 847 13.69 -53.10 -14.64
C ARG A 847 14.79 -52.07 -14.35
N GLU A 848 15.52 -51.65 -15.38
CA GLU A 848 16.54 -50.59 -15.25
C GLU A 848 15.89 -49.19 -15.20
N ALA A 849 14.68 -49.05 -15.77
CA ALA A 849 13.93 -47.80 -15.76
C ALA A 849 13.27 -47.50 -14.41
N GLU A 850 13.02 -48.49 -13.56
CA GLU A 850 12.34 -48.31 -12.27
C GLU A 850 13.05 -47.30 -11.32
N PRO A 851 14.38 -47.42 -11.05
CA PRO A 851 15.08 -46.43 -10.23
C PRO A 851 15.13 -45.04 -10.88
N VAL A 852 15.29 -44.98 -12.21
CA VAL A 852 15.30 -43.73 -12.97
C VAL A 852 13.93 -43.05 -12.91
N ALA A 853 12.84 -43.80 -13.04
CA ALA A 853 11.49 -43.29 -12.96
C ALA A 853 11.15 -42.75 -11.56
N THR A 854 11.66 -43.38 -10.51
CA THR A 854 11.54 -42.90 -9.13
C THR A 854 12.31 -41.58 -8.93
N LEU A 855 13.50 -41.46 -9.51
CA LEU A 855 14.27 -40.21 -9.52
C LEU A 855 13.55 -39.11 -10.31
N THR A 856 13.03 -39.42 -11.50
CA THR A 856 12.21 -38.50 -12.31
C THR A 856 10.99 -38.01 -11.54
N ALA A 857 10.29 -38.91 -10.85
CA ALA A 857 9.13 -38.60 -10.02
C ALA A 857 9.50 -37.64 -8.87
N PHE A 858 10.64 -37.85 -8.21
CA PHE A 858 11.12 -36.92 -7.18
C PHE A 858 11.53 -35.55 -7.77
N CYS A 859 12.20 -35.54 -8.93
CA CYS A 859 12.57 -34.31 -9.63
C CYS A 859 11.35 -33.52 -10.10
N PHE A 860 10.27 -34.22 -10.48
CA PHE A 860 8.97 -33.63 -10.80
C PHE A 860 8.35 -32.97 -9.56
N LEU A 861 8.37 -33.65 -8.40
CA LEU A 861 7.88 -33.07 -7.14
C LEU A 861 8.68 -31.82 -6.73
N LEU A 862 10.01 -31.84 -6.89
CA LEU A 862 10.85 -30.66 -6.64
C LEU A 862 10.54 -29.52 -7.60
N PHE A 863 10.28 -29.82 -8.88
CA PHE A 863 9.87 -28.81 -9.84
C PHE A 863 8.53 -28.20 -9.43
N VAL A 864 7.54 -29.04 -9.09
CA VAL A 864 6.20 -28.60 -8.64
C VAL A 864 6.27 -27.74 -7.37
N LEU A 865 7.23 -28.03 -6.48
CA LEU A 865 7.47 -27.26 -5.26
C LEU A 865 8.01 -25.85 -5.54
N LEU A 866 8.89 -25.67 -6.53
CA LEU A 866 9.66 -24.42 -6.69
C LEU A 866 9.19 -23.55 -7.86
N TYR A 867 8.48 -24.12 -8.85
CA TYR A 867 8.14 -23.41 -10.07
C TYR A 867 7.05 -22.35 -9.88
N PHE A 868 6.75 -21.64 -10.98
CA PHE A 868 5.68 -20.67 -11.12
C PHE A 868 4.49 -20.99 -10.19
N PRO A 869 4.08 -20.08 -9.27
CA PRO A 869 2.93 -20.31 -8.39
C PRO A 869 1.62 -20.32 -9.20
N CYS A 870 0.44 -20.27 -8.58
CA CYS A 870 -0.78 -20.10 -9.38
C CYS A 870 -0.87 -18.67 -9.96
N ILE A 871 -1.57 -18.49 -11.10
CA ILE A 871 -1.80 -17.15 -11.70
C ILE A 871 -2.38 -16.18 -10.67
N ALA A 872 -3.26 -16.66 -9.78
CA ALA A 872 -3.84 -15.86 -8.71
C ALA A 872 -2.77 -15.26 -7.77
N THR A 873 -1.69 -16.00 -7.48
CA THR A 873 -0.58 -15.48 -6.66
C THR A 873 0.19 -14.40 -7.41
N ILE A 874 0.45 -14.57 -8.70
CA ILE A 874 1.12 -13.53 -9.53
C ILE A 874 0.27 -12.26 -9.62
N ALA A 875 -1.05 -12.40 -9.77
CA ALA A 875 -1.98 -11.30 -9.75
C ALA A 875 -2.01 -10.58 -8.38
N ALA A 876 -1.93 -11.33 -7.28
CA ALA A 876 -1.79 -10.76 -5.93
C ALA A 876 -0.48 -9.99 -5.79
N ILE A 877 0.65 -10.53 -6.24
CA ILE A 877 1.96 -9.84 -6.22
C ILE A 877 1.88 -8.54 -7.04
N LYS A 878 1.26 -8.55 -8.22
CA LYS A 878 1.02 -7.34 -9.02
C LYS A 878 0.14 -6.33 -8.30
N GLY A 879 -0.87 -6.80 -7.56
CA GLY A 879 -1.75 -5.97 -6.75
C GLY A 879 -1.03 -5.25 -5.61
N GLU A 880 -0.17 -5.96 -4.88
CA GLU A 880 0.55 -5.43 -3.71
C GLU A 880 1.80 -4.62 -4.09
N THR A 881 2.49 -4.99 -5.18
CA THR A 881 3.68 -4.25 -5.65
C THR A 881 3.35 -3.05 -6.54
N GLY A 882 2.13 -3.00 -7.09
CA GLY A 882 1.70 -2.00 -8.07
C GLY A 882 2.40 -2.09 -9.43
N SER A 883 3.21 -3.13 -9.69
CA SER A 883 4.03 -3.24 -10.90
C SER A 883 4.07 -4.65 -11.46
N TRP A 884 3.79 -4.77 -12.78
CA TRP A 884 3.95 -6.03 -13.51
C TRP A 884 5.41 -6.51 -13.57
N ARG A 885 6.40 -5.62 -13.40
CA ARG A 885 7.81 -5.99 -13.43
C ARG A 885 8.16 -7.00 -12.34
N TRP A 886 7.68 -6.77 -11.11
CA TRP A 886 7.93 -7.66 -9.99
C TRP A 886 7.13 -8.96 -10.07
N ALA A 887 5.91 -8.91 -10.60
CA ALA A 887 5.09 -10.09 -10.81
C ALA A 887 5.70 -11.04 -11.88
N LEU A 888 6.18 -10.49 -12.99
CA LEU A 888 6.88 -11.26 -14.03
C LEU A 888 8.26 -11.74 -13.57
N PHE A 889 8.97 -10.93 -12.77
CA PHE A 889 10.21 -11.38 -12.13
C PHE A 889 9.95 -12.57 -11.21
N ALA A 890 8.90 -12.52 -10.36
CA ALA A 890 8.49 -13.63 -9.50
C ALA A 890 8.21 -14.91 -10.30
N ALA A 891 7.44 -14.79 -11.38
CA ALA A 891 7.14 -15.89 -12.29
C ALA A 891 8.40 -16.48 -12.97
N GLY A 892 9.29 -15.62 -13.46
CA GLY A 892 10.50 -16.03 -14.16
C GLY A 892 11.52 -16.68 -13.24
N TYR A 893 11.84 -16.04 -12.10
CA TYR A 893 12.89 -16.55 -11.22
C TYR A 893 12.49 -17.87 -10.56
N THR A 894 11.21 -18.06 -10.17
CA THR A 894 10.74 -19.32 -9.57
C THR A 894 10.83 -20.47 -10.57
N THR A 895 10.45 -20.23 -11.83
CA THR A 895 10.56 -21.22 -12.91
C THR A 895 12.02 -21.57 -13.21
N VAL A 896 12.91 -20.57 -13.28
CA VAL A 896 14.35 -20.81 -13.48
C VAL A 896 14.95 -21.55 -12.29
N LEU A 897 14.58 -21.19 -11.07
CA LEU A 897 15.04 -21.85 -9.85
C LEU A 897 14.61 -23.33 -9.83
N ALA A 898 13.34 -23.61 -10.15
CA ALA A 898 12.81 -24.96 -10.24
C ALA A 898 13.55 -25.79 -11.28
N TRP A 899 13.80 -25.23 -12.46
CA TRP A 899 14.53 -25.88 -13.53
C TRP A 899 15.97 -26.22 -13.11
N VAL A 900 16.70 -25.25 -12.52
CA VAL A 900 18.07 -25.45 -12.07
C VAL A 900 18.15 -26.51 -10.97
N VAL A 901 17.27 -26.44 -9.96
CA VAL A 901 17.28 -27.38 -8.83
C VAL A 901 16.90 -28.79 -9.30
N SER A 902 15.84 -28.93 -10.09
CA SER A 902 15.38 -30.24 -10.59
C SER A 902 16.43 -30.86 -11.53
N ALA A 903 17.03 -30.08 -12.44
CA ALA A 903 18.05 -30.57 -13.36
C ALA A 903 19.32 -30.98 -12.61
N ALA A 904 19.74 -30.19 -11.61
CA ALA A 904 20.90 -30.54 -10.79
C ALA A 904 20.67 -31.86 -10.03
N VAL A 905 19.50 -32.03 -9.40
CA VAL A 905 19.17 -33.26 -8.67
C VAL A 905 19.09 -34.47 -9.60
N PHE A 906 18.48 -34.32 -10.78
CA PHE A 906 18.38 -35.40 -11.76
C PHE A 906 19.75 -35.84 -12.28
N GLN A 907 20.60 -34.88 -12.70
CA GLN A 907 21.91 -35.18 -13.27
C GLN A 907 22.87 -35.77 -12.23
N VAL A 908 22.85 -35.25 -11.00
CA VAL A 908 23.65 -35.83 -9.90
C VAL A 908 23.11 -37.22 -9.54
N GLY A 909 21.79 -37.41 -9.49
CA GLY A 909 21.19 -38.71 -9.24
C GLY A 909 21.56 -39.75 -10.31
N MET A 910 21.50 -39.37 -11.58
CA MET A 910 21.92 -40.21 -12.73
C MET A 910 23.43 -40.49 -12.75
N TRP A 911 24.26 -39.65 -12.13
CA TRP A 911 25.70 -39.89 -12.00
C TRP A 911 26.05 -40.81 -10.82
N VAL A 912 25.22 -40.80 -9.78
CA VAL A 912 25.39 -41.65 -8.59
C VAL A 912 24.83 -43.07 -8.80
N MET A 913 23.75 -43.19 -9.60
CA MET A 913 23.20 -44.48 -10.06
C MET A 913 24.08 -45.10 -11.14
#